data_AF-A0A7V9EP25-F1
#
_entry.id   AF-A0A7V9EP25-F1
#
_cell.length_a   1.000
_cell.length_b   1.000
_cell.length_c   1.000
_cell.angle_alpha   90.00
_cell.angle_beta   90.00
_cell.angle_gamma   90.00
#
_symmetry.space_group_name_H-M   'P 1'
#
loop_
_entity.id
_entity.type
_entity.pdbx_description
1 polymer ?
#
loop_
_entity_poly.entity_id
_entity_poly.type
_entity_poly.pdbx_seq_one_letter_code
_entity_poly.pdbx_strand_id
1 'polypeptide(L)'
;MSFFTLTSTAYVSLTADAGPDQNAGCDVPIILDAAGSRDSDGATLTYLWEQTSGTPRFDIVGQDRSRAVVMSAHTPGAYKFQVTVGNGTTTTTDTMTLTISAPTGTARYVDGTLSADTETYSIANRNDTGSDGNGYKTLQAAADASAAGDTIYIRAGTYQDGPAVGGIASLLKISHSGTATAPIRYQSYNSEKVILRGGGFEDRDLNGDGNADGSLVSGTENLIWVQNGANYTQIVGLEITNSGTNGILVESQYNYLAEISIHDNWKSGIFIQNPNSTGDFAGCVMRWIESYRNRHGSGITIYHPENIGDATTTNYAVVDSLLYNNGFQPDGIRVLAAAGDPAGGGNSDGFTISKFNVSSDGTQFYSRGHFLVRNISYHNADDGFDVSFRDSLLEDNYTVGNGPTAGQGFKVFKQTKGLLFRGNVSYFNLARGIDNRYLVGETNSAWHNTVLSNQNQGIFSFGAGSSVKDNLTAFNVQTDFSASDGGGHNWAEDGVNVSPPYIGDPQLVNATLGNPLINNTGGGGTNTNPSANYFLDLGFNPTDSVATKLEYVRSQIRNAFAPTSTSGVIDAGVLIPGYDCPTADDSGSPPAADDPRRHWYGSAPDIGAFEYNPSAPTPTPTPSPTPLINQGFEGPGYDKGETWTPSGTGTIDPDSTGSPIVGSESLHITTTAQAGSTIVSFPAQDNVYGFCRLRWTSHSTHGLIAFANSAGAERGILSILDGTNTIRAIAVGGASADGSTGMPVGTDLYVWFEYEKGTGLNTVFRVGWSTDGTKPDLSATGAQVARCASGTSTDQIANLMIGSPDNVTNDFYVDRVLVSTAPIGSNP
;
A
#
# COMPACT_ATOMS: atom_id res chain seq x y z
N MET A 1 -49.62 11.67 52.97
CA MET A 1 -49.47 10.99 51.67
C MET A 1 -48.58 11.87 50.82
N SER A 2 -47.34 11.45 50.59
CA SER A 2 -46.43 12.12 49.68
C SER A 2 -46.61 11.52 48.30
N PHE A 3 -46.88 12.35 47.29
CA PHE A 3 -46.82 11.96 45.90
C PHE A 3 -45.35 11.98 45.48
N PHE A 4 -44.82 10.83 45.07
CA PHE A 4 -43.56 10.74 44.35
C PHE A 4 -43.84 11.00 42.86
N THR A 5 -43.23 12.06 42.31
CA THR A 5 -43.16 12.27 40.87
C THR A 5 -41.93 11.52 40.36
N LEU A 6 -42.14 10.47 39.56
CA LEU A 6 -41.08 9.84 38.77
C LEU A 6 -40.88 10.68 37.52
N THR A 7 -39.79 11.43 37.44
CA THR A 7 -39.31 12.02 36.20
C THR A 7 -38.71 10.90 35.36
N SER A 8 -39.38 10.57 34.25
CA SER A 8 -38.81 9.75 33.17
C SER A 8 -37.52 10.42 32.69
N THR A 9 -36.37 9.79 32.89
CA THR A 9 -35.14 10.10 32.16
C THR A 9 -35.46 9.97 30.66
N ALA A 10 -35.19 11.02 29.89
CA ALA A 10 -35.25 10.92 28.44
C ALA A 10 -34.31 9.81 27.98
N TYR A 11 -34.77 8.94 27.08
CA TYR A 11 -33.92 7.96 26.43
C TYR A 11 -32.83 8.72 25.67
N VAL A 12 -31.59 8.63 26.15
CA VAL A 12 -30.39 9.01 25.38
C VAL A 12 -30.39 8.13 24.14
N SER A 13 -30.48 8.72 22.96
CA SER A 13 -30.58 7.98 21.70
C SER A 13 -29.35 8.24 20.86
N LEU A 14 -28.36 7.36 21.00
CA LEU A 14 -27.28 7.21 20.03
C LEU A 14 -27.82 6.42 18.82
N THR A 15 -27.60 6.90 17.61
CA THR A 15 -28.01 6.21 16.38
C THR A 15 -26.85 6.16 15.40
N ALA A 16 -26.46 4.94 15.03
CA ALA A 16 -25.59 4.68 13.89
C ALA A 16 -26.41 4.77 12.60
N ASP A 17 -25.77 5.28 11.55
CA ASP A 17 -26.31 5.33 10.20
C ASP A 17 -25.15 4.90 9.29
N ALA A 18 -25.23 3.73 8.67
CA ALA A 18 -24.21 3.22 7.74
C ALA A 18 -24.37 3.80 6.33
N GLY A 19 -25.38 4.66 6.12
CA GLY A 19 -25.78 5.10 4.80
C GLY A 19 -26.56 4.03 4.01
N PRO A 20 -27.01 4.37 2.81
CA PRO A 20 -27.75 3.44 1.95
C PRO A 20 -26.84 2.33 1.40
N ASP A 21 -27.46 1.21 1.01
CA ASP A 21 -26.82 0.18 0.18
C ASP A 21 -26.26 0.80 -1.11
N GLN A 22 -25.09 0.34 -1.54
CA GLN A 22 -24.36 0.88 -2.68
C GLN A 22 -24.18 -0.16 -3.79
N ASN A 23 -24.25 0.30 -5.04
CA ASN A 23 -23.91 -0.51 -6.21
C ASN A 23 -22.73 0.13 -6.93
N ALA A 24 -21.74 -0.67 -7.29
CA ALA A 24 -20.58 -0.19 -8.01
C ALA A 24 -20.04 -1.23 -9.01
N GLY A 25 -19.23 -0.77 -9.96
CA GLY A 25 -18.44 -1.62 -10.84
C GLY A 25 -17.10 -1.95 -10.20
N CYS A 26 -16.39 -2.90 -10.79
CA CYS A 26 -15.02 -3.20 -10.35
C CYS A 26 -14.15 -1.94 -10.40
N ASP A 27 -13.35 -1.69 -9.37
CA ASP A 27 -12.34 -0.61 -9.30
C ASP A 27 -12.88 0.81 -9.34
N VAL A 28 -14.12 0.97 -8.90
CA VAL A 28 -14.71 2.27 -8.65
C VAL A 28 -14.41 2.68 -7.21
N PRO A 29 -14.03 3.95 -6.95
CA PRO A 29 -13.92 4.48 -5.60
C PRO A 29 -15.22 4.29 -4.80
N ILE A 30 -15.15 3.59 -3.68
CA ILE A 30 -16.29 3.40 -2.77
C ILE A 30 -16.02 4.14 -1.47
N ILE A 31 -16.94 5.03 -1.11
CA ILE A 31 -16.90 5.76 0.16
C ILE A 31 -18.00 5.19 1.06
N LEU A 32 -17.60 4.60 2.18
CA LEU A 32 -18.51 4.27 3.27
C LEU A 32 -18.76 5.57 4.05
N ASP A 33 -20.02 5.94 4.28
CA ASP A 33 -20.37 7.24 4.88
C ASP A 33 -21.39 7.09 6.02
N ALA A 34 -20.89 7.23 7.25
CA ALA A 34 -21.66 7.23 8.47
C ALA A 34 -21.86 8.62 9.07
N ALA A 35 -21.65 9.69 8.29
CA ALA A 35 -21.83 11.06 8.76
C ALA A 35 -23.29 11.39 9.18
N GLY A 36 -24.27 10.54 8.84
CA GLY A 36 -25.66 10.61 9.33
C GLY A 36 -25.87 10.12 10.77
N SER A 37 -24.83 9.55 11.37
CA SER A 37 -24.85 9.09 12.77
C SER A 37 -24.99 10.27 13.73
N ARG A 38 -25.72 10.08 14.82
CA ARG A 38 -26.12 11.17 15.72
C ARG A 38 -26.31 10.70 17.15
N ASP A 39 -26.02 11.61 18.08
CA ASP A 39 -26.31 11.45 19.49
C ASP A 39 -27.23 12.60 19.94
N SER A 40 -28.32 12.27 20.65
CA SER A 40 -29.31 13.27 21.09
C SER A 40 -28.75 14.32 22.04
N ASP A 41 -27.64 14.02 22.72
CA ASP A 41 -26.99 14.89 23.69
C ASP A 41 -25.82 15.67 23.08
N GLY A 42 -25.55 15.45 21.78
CA GLY A 42 -24.49 16.14 21.03
C GLY A 42 -23.09 15.66 21.38
N ALA A 43 -22.94 14.44 21.92
CA ALA A 43 -21.64 13.86 22.23
C ALA A 43 -20.78 13.65 20.97
N THR A 44 -19.45 13.76 21.14
CA THR A 44 -18.49 13.40 20.08
C THR A 44 -18.58 11.90 19.80
N LEU A 45 -18.69 11.56 18.51
CA LEU A 45 -18.85 10.18 18.05
C LEU A 45 -17.53 9.52 17.65
N THR A 46 -17.39 8.24 17.99
CA THR A 46 -16.37 7.32 17.46
C THR A 46 -16.98 6.37 16.46
N TYR A 47 -16.17 5.85 15.52
CA TYR A 47 -16.63 4.97 14.44
C TYR A 47 -15.68 3.78 14.31
N LEU A 48 -16.20 2.65 13.81
CA LEU A 48 -15.41 1.51 13.37
C LEU A 48 -16.16 0.76 12.27
N TRP A 49 -15.61 0.76 11.06
CA TRP A 49 -16.11 0.05 9.90
C TRP A 49 -15.47 -1.33 9.79
N GLU A 50 -16.31 -2.35 9.59
CA GLU A 50 -15.86 -3.73 9.44
C GLU A 50 -16.61 -4.40 8.29
N GLN A 51 -15.89 -5.14 7.44
CA GLN A 51 -16.52 -6.07 6.51
C GLN A 51 -16.92 -7.35 7.26
N THR A 52 -18.22 -7.61 7.32
CA THR A 52 -18.82 -8.73 8.06
C THR A 52 -19.16 -9.92 7.17
N SER A 53 -19.24 -9.73 5.84
CA SER A 53 -19.42 -10.84 4.89
C SER A 53 -18.85 -10.55 3.50
N GLY A 54 -18.74 -11.61 2.69
CA GLY A 54 -18.19 -11.58 1.34
C GLY A 54 -16.69 -11.88 1.33
N THR A 55 -16.21 -12.45 0.24
CA THR A 55 -14.79 -12.74 -0.02
C THR A 55 -14.39 -12.13 -1.37
N PRO A 56 -13.18 -11.56 -1.50
CA PRO A 56 -12.15 -11.38 -0.45
C PRO A 56 -12.54 -10.32 0.61
N ARG A 57 -11.71 -10.20 1.65
CA ARG A 57 -11.76 -9.03 2.54
C ARG A 57 -11.10 -7.84 1.85
N PHE A 58 -11.73 -6.68 1.93
CA PHE A 58 -11.19 -5.46 1.36
C PHE A 58 -10.28 -4.71 2.34
N ASP A 59 -9.33 -3.98 1.76
CA ASP A 59 -8.58 -2.92 2.42
C ASP A 59 -9.49 -1.70 2.60
N ILE A 60 -9.80 -1.36 3.86
CA ILE A 60 -10.65 -0.25 4.28
C ILE A 60 -9.75 0.84 4.89
N VAL A 61 -9.57 1.93 4.15
CA VAL A 61 -8.78 3.07 4.59
C VAL A 61 -9.65 4.01 5.43
N GLY A 62 -9.15 4.41 6.60
CA GLY A 62 -9.90 5.25 7.54
C GLY A 62 -11.06 4.52 8.22
N GLN A 63 -10.90 3.23 8.51
CA GLN A 63 -11.94 2.39 9.13
C GLN A 63 -12.52 2.96 10.42
N ASP A 64 -11.78 3.77 11.17
CA ASP A 64 -12.21 4.38 12.44
C ASP A 64 -12.82 5.79 12.29
N ARG A 65 -13.13 6.18 11.05
CA ARG A 65 -13.65 7.50 10.70
C ARG A 65 -15.12 7.40 10.30
N SER A 66 -15.83 8.53 10.37
CA SER A 66 -17.20 8.61 9.86
C SER A 66 -17.27 8.33 8.36
N ARG A 67 -16.21 8.63 7.61
CA ARG A 67 -16.05 8.25 6.22
C ARG A 67 -14.83 7.38 6.04
N ALA A 68 -14.97 6.27 5.33
CA ALA A 68 -13.89 5.34 5.00
C ALA A 68 -13.90 5.03 3.49
N VAL A 69 -12.77 4.57 2.95
CA VAL A 69 -12.63 4.26 1.52
C VAL A 69 -12.27 2.78 1.32
N VAL A 70 -12.97 2.10 0.42
CA VAL A 70 -12.64 0.73 0.01
C VAL A 70 -11.79 0.79 -1.25
N MET A 71 -10.58 0.22 -1.20
CA MET A 71 -9.52 0.52 -2.19
C MET A 71 -9.51 -0.34 -3.46
N SER A 72 -9.99 -1.59 -3.38
CA SER A 72 -9.78 -2.61 -4.43
C SER A 72 -10.94 -3.59 -4.52
N ALA A 73 -12.09 -3.12 -5.01
CA ALA A 73 -13.28 -3.93 -5.22
C ALA A 73 -13.26 -4.61 -6.60
N HIS A 74 -12.34 -5.56 -6.83
CA HIS A 74 -12.17 -6.20 -8.14
C HIS A 74 -13.13 -7.37 -8.40
N THR A 75 -13.63 -8.03 -7.35
CA THR A 75 -14.43 -9.25 -7.47
C THR A 75 -15.93 -8.89 -7.46
N PRO A 76 -16.69 -9.25 -8.51
CA PRO A 76 -18.14 -9.09 -8.50
C PRO A 76 -18.78 -9.92 -7.38
N GLY A 77 -19.78 -9.35 -6.71
CA GLY A 77 -20.41 -10.00 -5.57
C GLY A 77 -21.06 -9.03 -4.60
N ALA A 78 -21.70 -9.59 -3.57
CA ALA A 78 -22.32 -8.83 -2.50
C ALA A 78 -21.46 -8.91 -1.23
N TYR A 79 -21.17 -7.74 -0.66
CA TYR A 79 -20.34 -7.56 0.52
C TYR A 79 -21.14 -6.81 1.57
N LYS A 80 -21.02 -7.19 2.84
CA LYS A 80 -21.70 -6.49 3.94
C LYS A 80 -20.68 -5.78 4.80
N PHE A 81 -21.00 -4.53 5.11
CA PHE A 81 -20.23 -3.70 6.03
C PHE A 81 -21.10 -3.33 7.23
N GLN A 82 -20.47 -3.25 8.39
CA GLN A 82 -21.07 -2.74 9.62
C GLN A 82 -20.27 -1.54 10.09
N VAL A 83 -20.95 -0.47 10.49
CA VAL A 83 -20.35 0.60 11.29
C VAL A 83 -20.76 0.43 12.74
N THR A 84 -19.80 0.48 13.66
CA THR A 84 -20.04 0.62 15.10
C THR A 84 -19.79 2.07 15.49
N VAL A 85 -20.80 2.73 16.05
CA VAL A 85 -20.74 4.11 16.51
C VAL A 85 -20.78 4.15 18.02
N GLY A 86 -19.87 4.90 18.65
CA GLY A 86 -19.83 5.09 20.10
C GLY A 86 -19.90 6.56 20.50
N ASN A 87 -20.40 6.85 21.70
CA ASN A 87 -20.43 8.20 22.29
C ASN A 87 -19.57 8.31 23.58
N GLY A 88 -18.67 7.36 23.78
CA GLY A 88 -17.85 7.24 25.00
C GLY A 88 -18.52 6.54 26.18
N THR A 89 -19.83 6.26 26.12
CA THR A 89 -20.56 5.51 27.17
C THR A 89 -21.30 4.29 26.64
N THR A 90 -21.84 4.39 25.42
CA THR A 90 -22.59 3.34 24.74
C THR A 90 -22.13 3.23 23.30
N THR A 91 -22.43 2.09 22.69
CA THR A 91 -22.21 1.85 21.26
C THR A 91 -23.50 1.33 20.62
N THR A 92 -23.66 1.61 19.33
CA THR A 92 -24.72 1.06 18.47
C THR A 92 -24.14 0.76 17.10
N THR A 93 -24.79 -0.10 16.33
CA THR A 93 -24.32 -0.49 15.01
C THR A 93 -25.37 -0.23 13.94
N ASP A 94 -24.92 -0.13 12.69
CA ASP A 94 -25.76 -0.19 11.50
C ASP A 94 -25.01 -0.90 10.37
N THR A 95 -25.73 -1.43 9.37
CA THR A 95 -25.15 -2.24 8.29
C THR A 95 -25.60 -1.76 6.92
N MET A 96 -24.71 -1.89 5.93
CA MET A 96 -25.01 -1.66 4.52
C MET A 96 -24.46 -2.78 3.62
N THR A 97 -25.07 -2.97 2.46
CA THR A 97 -24.67 -3.95 1.44
C THR A 97 -24.08 -3.24 0.22
N LEU A 98 -22.85 -3.62 -0.13
CA LEU A 98 -22.16 -3.19 -1.35
C LEU A 98 -22.27 -4.29 -2.40
N THR A 99 -22.86 -3.98 -3.55
CA THR A 99 -22.96 -4.91 -4.68
C THR A 99 -22.00 -4.48 -5.79
N ILE A 100 -20.99 -5.30 -6.05
CA ILE A 100 -20.02 -5.10 -7.12
C ILE A 100 -20.49 -5.84 -8.38
N SER A 101 -20.59 -5.11 -9.48
CA SER A 101 -21.03 -5.60 -10.79
C SER A 101 -19.82 -5.93 -11.66
N ALA A 102 -19.93 -7.02 -12.43
CA ALA A 102 -18.95 -7.34 -13.46
C ALA A 102 -18.95 -6.26 -14.56
N PRO A 103 -17.82 -6.04 -15.26
CA PRO A 103 -17.78 -5.18 -16.43
C PRO A 103 -18.80 -5.63 -17.49
N THR A 104 -19.61 -4.70 -18.01
CA THR A 104 -20.67 -5.01 -18.99
C THR A 104 -20.44 -4.40 -20.37
N GLY A 105 -19.40 -3.58 -20.55
CA GLY A 105 -19.12 -2.94 -21.83
C GLY A 105 -18.24 -3.77 -22.75
N THR A 106 -17.90 -3.18 -23.89
CA THR A 106 -17.15 -3.84 -24.95
C THR A 106 -15.64 -3.71 -24.72
N ALA A 107 -14.89 -4.76 -25.05
CA ALA A 107 -13.44 -4.69 -25.14
C ALA A 107 -13.03 -3.95 -26.43
N ARG A 108 -12.17 -2.95 -26.30
CA ARG A 108 -11.56 -2.19 -27.41
C ARG A 108 -10.06 -2.28 -27.28
N TYR A 109 -9.36 -2.34 -28.40
CA TYR A 109 -7.90 -2.50 -28.41
C TYR A 109 -7.24 -1.29 -29.06
N VAL A 110 -6.28 -0.67 -28.38
CA VAL A 110 -5.40 0.35 -28.97
C VAL A 110 -4.08 -0.29 -29.31
N ASP A 111 -3.69 -0.20 -30.58
CA ASP A 111 -2.43 -0.73 -31.07
C ASP A 111 -1.82 0.19 -32.12
N GLY A 112 -0.73 0.86 -31.73
CA GLY A 112 -0.01 1.80 -32.60
C GLY A 112 0.61 1.17 -33.85
N THR A 113 0.65 -0.17 -33.95
CA THR A 113 1.15 -0.88 -35.15
C THR A 113 0.11 -1.02 -36.26
N LEU A 114 -1.17 -0.72 -35.98
CA LEU A 114 -2.24 -0.79 -36.96
C LEU A 114 -2.05 0.24 -38.09
N SER A 115 -2.40 -0.18 -39.31
CA SER A 115 -2.40 0.71 -40.48
C SER A 115 -3.55 1.74 -40.39
N ALA A 116 -4.73 1.31 -39.92
CA ALA A 116 -5.93 2.09 -39.66
C ALA A 116 -6.79 1.40 -38.58
N ASP A 117 -7.84 2.08 -38.10
CA ASP A 117 -8.84 1.48 -37.21
C ASP A 117 -9.58 0.32 -37.91
N THR A 118 -10.05 -0.65 -37.14
CA THR A 118 -10.69 -1.88 -37.64
C THR A 118 -11.75 -2.42 -36.69
N GLU A 119 -12.77 -3.09 -37.23
CA GLU A 119 -13.80 -3.81 -36.45
C GLU A 119 -13.44 -5.29 -36.21
N THR A 120 -12.32 -5.74 -36.76
CA THR A 120 -11.89 -7.15 -36.79
C THR A 120 -10.50 -7.32 -36.19
N TYR A 121 -10.26 -6.76 -35.00
CA TYR A 121 -8.94 -6.82 -34.37
C TYR A 121 -8.56 -8.27 -33.98
N SER A 122 -7.31 -8.62 -34.21
CA SER A 122 -6.68 -9.86 -33.73
C SER A 122 -5.69 -9.54 -32.61
N ILE A 123 -5.96 -10.02 -31.40
CA ILE A 123 -5.04 -9.95 -30.25
C ILE A 123 -3.74 -10.71 -30.55
N ALA A 124 -3.86 -11.88 -31.19
CA ALA A 124 -2.72 -12.75 -31.48
C ALA A 124 -1.81 -12.17 -32.56
N ASN A 125 -2.40 -11.64 -33.64
CA ASN A 125 -1.65 -11.15 -34.79
C ASN A 125 -1.39 -9.65 -34.78
N ARG A 126 -2.01 -8.90 -33.85
CA ARG A 126 -1.92 -7.43 -33.74
C ARG A 126 -2.28 -6.71 -35.06
N ASN A 127 -3.36 -7.16 -35.71
CA ASN A 127 -3.81 -6.64 -37.01
C ASN A 127 -5.33 -6.77 -37.21
N ASP A 128 -5.83 -6.49 -38.41
CA ASP A 128 -7.25 -6.45 -38.80
C ASP A 128 -7.83 -7.81 -39.27
N THR A 129 -7.18 -8.93 -38.93
CA THR A 129 -7.56 -10.27 -39.40
C THR A 129 -8.37 -11.10 -38.40
N GLY A 130 -8.75 -10.52 -37.25
CA GLY A 130 -9.32 -11.22 -36.11
C GLY A 130 -10.82 -10.98 -35.88
N SER A 131 -11.28 -11.38 -34.70
CA SER A 131 -12.66 -11.22 -34.24
C SER A 131 -12.74 -10.89 -32.75
N ASP A 132 -11.64 -10.41 -32.16
CA ASP A 132 -11.53 -10.17 -30.72
C ASP A 132 -12.22 -8.87 -30.28
N GLY A 133 -12.49 -7.97 -31.22
CA GLY A 133 -13.20 -6.72 -31.00
C GLY A 133 -12.76 -5.63 -31.96
N ASN A 134 -13.04 -4.37 -31.59
CA ASN A 134 -12.62 -3.21 -32.37
C ASN A 134 -11.17 -2.84 -32.02
N GLY A 135 -10.35 -2.62 -33.05
CA GLY A 135 -8.97 -2.15 -32.96
C GLY A 135 -8.86 -0.70 -33.40
N TYR A 136 -8.08 0.09 -32.67
CA TYR A 136 -7.86 1.50 -32.90
C TYR A 136 -6.37 1.77 -33.00
N LYS A 137 -5.97 2.54 -33.99
CA LYS A 137 -4.58 2.93 -34.20
C LYS A 137 -4.10 3.92 -33.13
N THR A 138 -5.00 4.76 -32.62
CA THR A 138 -4.66 5.82 -31.67
C THR A 138 -5.48 5.72 -30.40
N LEU A 139 -4.90 6.22 -29.30
CA LEU A 139 -5.59 6.34 -28.01
C LEU A 139 -6.85 7.21 -28.15
N GLN A 140 -6.75 8.35 -28.87
CA GLN A 140 -7.88 9.25 -29.05
C GLN A 140 -9.04 8.62 -29.80
N ALA A 141 -8.79 7.85 -30.87
CA ALA A 141 -9.85 7.19 -31.64
C ALA A 141 -10.63 6.18 -30.78
N ALA A 142 -9.94 5.43 -29.91
CA ALA A 142 -10.60 4.54 -28.96
C ALA A 142 -11.40 5.31 -27.90
N ALA A 143 -10.85 6.42 -27.39
CA ALA A 143 -11.55 7.28 -26.43
C ALA A 143 -12.82 7.90 -27.02
N ASP A 144 -12.77 8.41 -28.25
CA ASP A 144 -13.90 8.97 -28.97
C ASP A 144 -15.00 7.92 -29.24
N ALA A 145 -14.62 6.65 -29.37
CA ALA A 145 -15.54 5.54 -29.58
C ALA A 145 -16.05 4.89 -28.28
N SER A 146 -15.48 5.23 -27.12
CA SER A 146 -15.78 4.59 -25.84
C SER A 146 -17.20 4.89 -25.33
N ALA A 147 -17.77 3.98 -24.55
CA ALA A 147 -19.01 4.17 -23.81
C ALA A 147 -18.89 3.63 -22.39
N ALA A 148 -19.81 4.02 -21.49
CA ALA A 148 -19.83 3.54 -20.11
C ALA A 148 -19.78 2.01 -20.03
N GLY A 149 -18.84 1.48 -19.24
CA GLY A 149 -18.58 0.05 -19.08
C GLY A 149 -17.50 -0.51 -20.00
N ASP A 150 -17.09 0.21 -21.04
CA ASP A 150 -16.06 -0.27 -21.98
C ASP A 150 -14.69 -0.41 -21.30
N THR A 151 -13.94 -1.42 -21.73
CA THR A 151 -12.52 -1.58 -21.38
C THR A 151 -11.68 -1.39 -22.64
N ILE A 152 -10.81 -0.39 -22.60
CA ILE A 152 -9.84 -0.03 -23.62
C ILE A 152 -8.49 -0.64 -23.20
N TYR A 153 -8.13 -1.75 -23.84
CA TYR A 153 -6.85 -2.43 -23.71
C TYR A 153 -5.81 -1.78 -24.63
N ILE A 154 -4.76 -1.23 -24.03
CA ILE A 154 -3.67 -0.57 -24.76
C ILE A 154 -2.51 -1.56 -24.88
N ARG A 155 -2.09 -1.81 -26.12
CA ARG A 155 -1.00 -2.74 -26.42
C ARG A 155 0.37 -2.10 -26.26
N ALA A 156 1.36 -2.95 -26.03
CA ALA A 156 2.78 -2.59 -25.91
C ALA A 156 3.21 -1.66 -27.03
N GLY A 157 3.88 -0.57 -26.65
CA GLY A 157 4.37 0.43 -27.58
C GLY A 157 4.60 1.77 -26.91
N THR A 158 5.24 2.65 -27.66
CA THR A 158 5.41 4.05 -27.29
C THR A 158 4.48 4.91 -28.13
N TYR A 159 3.57 5.61 -27.47
CA TYR A 159 2.58 6.49 -28.07
C TYR A 159 3.06 7.94 -27.93
N GLN A 160 3.28 8.58 -29.08
CA GLN A 160 3.80 9.96 -29.19
C GLN A 160 3.01 10.82 -30.20
N ASP A 161 2.28 10.17 -31.11
CA ASP A 161 1.49 10.85 -32.14
C ASP A 161 0.03 11.04 -31.65
N GLY A 162 -0.22 12.13 -30.93
CA GLY A 162 -1.58 12.57 -30.57
C GLY A 162 -2.12 13.64 -31.54
N PRO A 163 -3.42 13.69 -31.83
CA PRO A 163 -3.97 14.78 -32.61
C PRO A 163 -3.79 16.10 -31.86
N ALA A 164 -3.16 17.10 -32.50
CA ALA A 164 -3.19 18.47 -32.00
C ALA A 164 -4.64 18.99 -32.09
N VAL A 165 -5.43 18.87 -31.03
CA VAL A 165 -6.81 19.38 -30.98
C VAL A 165 -6.79 20.74 -30.27
N GLY A 166 -6.98 21.83 -31.02
CA GLY A 166 -7.28 23.15 -30.46
C GLY A 166 -6.12 23.91 -29.80
N GLY A 167 -4.86 23.58 -30.13
CA GLY A 167 -3.69 24.26 -29.55
C GLY A 167 -3.32 23.79 -28.14
N ILE A 168 -3.89 22.67 -27.69
CA ILE A 168 -3.53 21.93 -26.48
C ILE A 168 -3.09 20.53 -26.94
N ALA A 169 -1.85 20.13 -26.63
CA ALA A 169 -1.34 18.80 -26.98
C ALA A 169 -1.74 17.79 -25.90
N SER A 170 -2.66 16.89 -26.20
CA SER A 170 -2.95 15.71 -25.35
C SER A 170 -2.90 14.46 -26.22
N LEU A 171 -2.28 13.39 -25.73
CA LEU A 171 -2.27 12.09 -26.41
C LEU A 171 -3.60 11.37 -26.21
N LEU A 172 -4.21 11.55 -25.04
CA LEU A 172 -5.47 10.96 -24.66
C LEU A 172 -6.34 12.01 -23.95
N LYS A 173 -7.35 12.50 -24.68
CA LYS A 173 -8.41 13.34 -24.13
C LYS A 173 -9.65 12.47 -23.88
N ILE A 174 -10.03 12.34 -22.62
CA ILE A 174 -11.17 11.53 -22.19
C ILE A 174 -12.33 12.48 -21.89
N SER A 175 -13.38 12.40 -22.70
CA SER A 175 -14.57 13.26 -22.60
C SER A 175 -15.86 12.49 -22.30
N HIS A 176 -15.84 11.17 -22.42
CA HIS A 176 -16.98 10.32 -22.09
C HIS A 176 -16.93 9.89 -20.62
N SER A 177 -18.10 9.85 -19.99
CA SER A 177 -18.26 9.44 -18.60
C SER A 177 -18.62 7.97 -18.50
N GLY A 178 -18.01 7.29 -17.53
CA GLY A 178 -18.57 6.06 -16.97
C GLY A 178 -19.72 6.36 -16.02
N THR A 179 -20.16 5.31 -15.34
CA THR A 179 -21.11 5.38 -14.21
C THR A 179 -20.56 4.59 -13.03
N ALA A 180 -21.14 4.78 -11.84
CA ALA A 180 -20.74 4.03 -10.64
C ALA A 180 -20.72 2.50 -10.86
N THR A 181 -21.63 1.95 -11.67
CA THR A 181 -21.72 0.51 -11.96
C THR A 181 -21.07 0.09 -13.29
N ALA A 182 -20.69 1.04 -14.13
CA ALA A 182 -20.12 0.79 -15.45
C ALA A 182 -19.05 1.88 -15.75
N PRO A 183 -17.88 1.82 -15.08
CA PRO A 183 -16.77 2.74 -15.34
C PRO A 183 -16.20 2.52 -16.75
N ILE A 184 -15.50 3.53 -17.29
CA ILE A 184 -14.70 3.36 -18.51
C ILE A 184 -13.26 3.09 -18.10
N ARG A 185 -12.66 2.00 -18.59
CA ARG A 185 -11.31 1.57 -18.20
C ARG A 185 -10.32 1.72 -19.33
N TYR A 186 -9.21 2.41 -19.08
CA TYR A 186 -8.03 2.46 -19.94
C TYR A 186 -6.91 1.69 -19.23
N GLN A 187 -6.50 0.54 -19.76
CA GLN A 187 -5.46 -0.27 -19.13
C GLN A 187 -4.47 -0.84 -20.13
N SER A 188 -3.25 -1.12 -19.70
CA SER A 188 -2.36 -1.99 -20.48
C SER A 188 -2.94 -3.41 -20.62
N TYR A 189 -2.71 -4.03 -21.77
CA TYR A 189 -3.11 -5.41 -22.04
C TYR A 189 -2.09 -6.38 -21.42
N ASN A 190 -2.52 -7.29 -20.54
CA ASN A 190 -1.66 -8.33 -19.94
C ASN A 190 -0.31 -7.80 -19.39
N SER A 191 -0.35 -6.64 -18.70
CA SER A 191 0.85 -5.98 -18.15
C SER A 191 1.91 -5.60 -19.19
N GLU A 192 1.52 -5.50 -20.46
CA GLU A 192 2.38 -5.01 -21.53
C GLU A 192 2.91 -3.61 -21.22
N LYS A 193 4.17 -3.35 -21.58
CA LYS A 193 4.79 -2.04 -21.38
C LYS A 193 4.23 -1.01 -22.36
N VAL A 194 3.41 -0.10 -21.83
CA VAL A 194 2.81 1.03 -22.56
C VAL A 194 3.43 2.33 -22.09
N ILE A 195 4.03 3.09 -23.01
CA ILE A 195 4.67 4.39 -22.72
C ILE A 195 3.92 5.49 -23.47
N LEU A 196 3.37 6.46 -22.76
CA LEU A 196 2.88 7.73 -23.30
C LEU A 196 3.97 8.78 -23.13
N ARG A 197 4.46 9.35 -24.23
CA ARG A 197 5.60 10.27 -24.19
C ARG A 197 5.25 11.62 -24.83
N GLY A 198 5.48 12.69 -24.07
CA GLY A 198 5.26 14.07 -24.52
C GLY A 198 6.39 14.66 -25.37
N GLY A 199 6.15 15.87 -25.86
CA GLY A 199 7.10 16.60 -26.70
C GLY A 199 8.30 17.20 -25.96
N GLY A 200 8.30 17.17 -24.63
CA GLY A 200 9.44 17.49 -23.79
C GLY A 200 9.59 18.96 -23.40
N PHE A 201 10.69 19.24 -22.71
CA PHE A 201 11.07 20.52 -22.13
C PHE A 201 12.59 20.68 -22.15
N GLU A 202 13.07 21.88 -21.83
CA GLU A 202 14.48 22.26 -21.75
C GLU A 202 14.79 22.79 -20.34
N ASP A 203 15.60 22.04 -19.60
CA ASP A 203 16.04 22.39 -18.24
C ASP A 203 17.22 23.38 -18.23
N ARG A 204 17.88 23.59 -19.38
CA ARG A 204 19.03 24.50 -19.50
C ARG A 204 18.57 25.93 -19.76
N ASP A 205 19.43 26.86 -19.38
CA ASP A 205 19.35 28.28 -19.77
C ASP A 205 20.14 28.47 -21.08
N LEU A 206 19.51 28.25 -22.24
CA LEU A 206 20.18 28.45 -23.53
C LEU A 206 20.21 29.92 -23.95
N ASN A 207 19.36 30.76 -23.35
CA ASN A 207 19.17 32.16 -23.73
C ASN A 207 19.97 33.15 -22.85
N GLY A 208 20.49 32.69 -21.71
CA GLY A 208 21.32 33.45 -20.77
C GLY A 208 20.55 34.33 -19.77
N ASP A 209 19.25 34.10 -19.55
CA ASP A 209 18.41 34.90 -18.65
C ASP A 209 18.42 34.43 -17.18
N GLY A 210 19.12 33.33 -16.90
CA GLY A 210 19.23 32.71 -15.58
C GLY A 210 18.13 31.70 -15.24
N ASN A 211 17.22 31.40 -16.17
CA ASN A 211 16.15 30.42 -16.00
C ASN A 211 16.24 29.27 -17.02
N ALA A 212 15.67 28.13 -16.67
CA ALA A 212 15.39 27.06 -17.62
C ALA A 212 14.38 27.52 -18.68
N ASP A 213 14.65 27.19 -19.95
CA ASP A 213 13.84 27.61 -21.11
C ASP A 213 12.44 26.95 -21.14
N GLY A 214 12.26 25.81 -20.48
CA GLY A 214 10.97 25.19 -20.22
C GLY A 214 10.37 24.39 -21.37
N SER A 215 9.04 24.30 -21.40
CA SER A 215 8.30 23.44 -22.35
C SER A 215 8.72 23.67 -23.80
N LEU A 216 9.07 22.59 -24.52
CA LEU A 216 9.39 22.62 -25.96
C LEU A 216 8.14 22.59 -26.84
N VAL A 217 6.99 22.27 -26.25
CA VAL A 217 5.66 22.29 -26.86
C VAL A 217 4.83 23.44 -26.30
N SER A 218 3.64 23.69 -26.86
CA SER A 218 2.71 24.67 -26.28
C SER A 218 2.58 24.44 -24.78
N GLY A 219 2.61 25.52 -23.97
CA GLY A 219 2.58 25.48 -22.49
C GLY A 219 1.27 24.97 -21.87
N THR A 220 0.60 24.04 -22.55
CA THR A 220 -0.70 23.42 -22.27
C THR A 220 -0.65 21.89 -22.43
N GLU A 221 0.50 21.27 -22.76
CA GLU A 221 0.58 19.81 -22.99
C GLU A 221 0.26 19.01 -21.72
N ASN A 222 -0.85 18.28 -21.71
CA ASN A 222 -1.17 17.29 -20.68
C ASN A 222 -1.40 15.95 -21.38
N LEU A 223 -0.57 14.93 -21.12
CA LEU A 223 -0.57 13.71 -21.94
C LEU A 223 -1.88 12.94 -21.84
N ILE A 224 -2.42 12.84 -20.62
CA ILE A 224 -3.80 12.43 -20.39
C ILE A 224 -4.57 13.60 -19.82
N TRP A 225 -5.71 13.91 -20.41
CA TRP A 225 -6.66 14.88 -19.88
C TRP A 225 -8.03 14.21 -19.68
N VAL A 226 -8.38 13.98 -18.43
CA VAL A 226 -9.72 13.52 -18.04
C VAL A 226 -10.59 14.76 -17.83
N GLN A 227 -11.43 15.06 -18.81
CA GLN A 227 -12.15 16.33 -18.86
C GLN A 227 -13.26 16.42 -17.83
N ASN A 228 -13.68 17.65 -17.54
CA ASN A 228 -14.91 17.93 -16.81
C ASN A 228 -16.11 17.10 -17.32
N GLY A 229 -16.75 16.40 -16.40
CA GLY A 229 -17.88 15.51 -16.68
C GLY A 229 -17.51 14.08 -17.07
N ALA A 230 -16.24 13.76 -17.35
CA ALA A 230 -15.79 12.39 -17.63
C ALA A 230 -15.53 11.60 -16.32
N ASN A 231 -16.59 11.43 -15.53
CA ASN A 231 -16.53 10.78 -14.22
C ASN A 231 -16.39 9.25 -14.36
N TYR A 232 -15.98 8.58 -13.27
CA TYR A 232 -15.86 7.12 -13.23
C TYR A 232 -14.93 6.55 -14.31
N THR A 233 -13.81 7.23 -14.54
CA THR A 233 -12.73 6.80 -15.42
C THR A 233 -11.69 6.02 -14.64
N GLN A 234 -11.18 4.94 -15.22
CA GLN A 234 -10.09 4.14 -14.66
C GLN A 234 -8.88 4.20 -15.59
N ILE A 235 -7.69 4.46 -15.03
CA ILE A 235 -6.42 4.47 -15.76
C ILE A 235 -5.45 3.57 -15.02
N VAL A 236 -5.01 2.50 -15.68
CA VAL A 236 -4.25 1.44 -15.01
C VAL A 236 -3.03 0.99 -15.83
N GLY A 237 -1.86 0.87 -15.19
CA GLY A 237 -0.72 0.15 -15.78
C GLY A 237 0.00 0.88 -16.90
N LEU A 238 0.14 2.22 -16.80
CA LEU A 238 0.76 3.06 -17.84
C LEU A 238 2.04 3.74 -17.35
N GLU A 239 3.05 3.85 -18.24
CA GLU A 239 4.20 4.74 -18.07
C GLU A 239 3.93 6.06 -18.81
N ILE A 240 4.10 7.20 -18.14
CA ILE A 240 3.78 8.53 -18.65
C ILE A 240 5.00 9.44 -18.42
N THR A 241 5.55 10.02 -19.49
CA THR A 241 6.81 10.74 -19.36
C THR A 241 7.01 11.87 -20.36
N ASN A 242 7.92 12.78 -20.05
CA ASN A 242 8.41 13.82 -20.95
C ASN A 242 7.32 14.81 -21.37
N SER A 243 6.32 15.06 -20.52
CA SER A 243 5.32 16.10 -20.77
C SER A 243 5.92 17.50 -20.62
N GLY A 244 5.59 18.39 -21.55
CA GLY A 244 5.87 19.83 -21.49
C GLY A 244 5.07 20.58 -20.42
N THR A 245 4.01 19.97 -19.85
CA THR A 245 3.42 20.43 -18.58
C THR A 245 3.22 19.27 -17.62
N ASN A 246 1.99 18.82 -17.36
CA ASN A 246 1.69 17.71 -16.46
C ASN A 246 1.58 16.39 -17.23
N GLY A 247 1.86 15.27 -16.58
CA GLY A 247 1.62 13.98 -17.23
C GLY A 247 0.12 13.65 -17.31
N ILE A 248 -0.63 13.82 -16.22
CA ILE A 248 -2.09 13.64 -16.18
C ILE A 248 -2.78 14.87 -15.59
N LEU A 249 -3.78 15.39 -16.30
CA LEU A 249 -4.73 16.37 -15.80
C LEU A 249 -6.10 15.72 -15.55
N VAL A 250 -6.61 15.82 -14.33
CA VAL A 250 -7.93 15.30 -13.94
C VAL A 250 -8.85 16.45 -13.56
N GLU A 251 -9.91 16.61 -14.33
CA GLU A 251 -10.97 17.61 -14.13
C GLU A 251 -12.35 16.95 -13.94
N SER A 252 -12.40 15.66 -13.62
CA SER A 252 -13.62 14.92 -13.26
C SER A 252 -13.53 14.16 -11.92
N GLN A 253 -14.66 13.63 -11.47
CA GLN A 253 -14.88 13.02 -10.16
C GLN A 253 -14.91 11.49 -10.21
N TYR A 254 -14.67 10.85 -9.05
CA TYR A 254 -14.79 9.40 -8.87
C TYR A 254 -13.93 8.54 -9.79
N ASN A 255 -12.75 9.05 -10.17
CA ASN A 255 -11.80 8.33 -11.01
C ASN A 255 -10.88 7.43 -10.18
N TYR A 256 -10.38 6.35 -10.79
CA TYR A 256 -9.42 5.43 -10.19
C TYR A 256 -8.14 5.38 -11.03
N LEU A 257 -7.03 5.78 -10.44
CA LEU A 257 -5.72 5.75 -11.08
C LEU A 257 -4.85 4.75 -10.33
N ALA A 258 -4.33 3.73 -11.02
CA ALA A 258 -3.54 2.70 -10.36
C ALA A 258 -2.38 2.12 -11.18
N GLU A 259 -1.31 1.70 -10.51
CA GLU A 259 -0.13 1.11 -11.17
C GLU A 259 0.41 2.02 -12.30
N ILE A 260 0.58 3.30 -11.99
CA ILE A 260 1.06 4.30 -12.95
C ILE A 260 2.47 4.74 -12.56
N SER A 261 3.38 4.71 -13.53
CA SER A 261 4.69 5.34 -13.42
C SER A 261 4.70 6.65 -14.20
N ILE A 262 4.94 7.77 -13.53
CA ILE A 262 4.78 9.11 -14.12
C ILE A 262 5.92 10.04 -13.76
N HIS A 263 6.76 10.33 -14.74
CA HIS A 263 8.09 10.89 -14.46
C HIS A 263 8.66 11.77 -15.55
N ASP A 264 9.64 12.58 -15.17
CA ASP A 264 10.33 13.51 -16.08
C ASP A 264 9.32 14.39 -16.83
N ASN A 265 8.45 15.10 -16.11
CA ASN A 265 7.53 16.09 -16.66
C ASN A 265 7.96 17.50 -16.25
N TRP A 266 7.62 18.51 -17.05
CA TRP A 266 7.97 19.90 -16.73
C TRP A 266 7.28 20.43 -15.46
N LYS A 267 5.99 20.09 -15.30
CA LYS A 267 5.17 20.38 -14.12
C LYS A 267 4.88 19.08 -13.38
N SER A 268 3.68 18.90 -12.83
CA SER A 268 3.39 17.78 -11.94
C SER A 268 3.22 16.46 -12.67
N GLY A 269 3.41 15.36 -11.95
CA GLY A 269 3.00 14.05 -12.47
C GLY A 269 1.49 14.04 -12.69
N ILE A 270 0.74 14.08 -11.59
CA ILE A 270 -0.72 14.19 -11.61
C ILE A 270 -1.13 15.57 -11.12
N PHE A 271 -1.99 16.23 -11.88
CA PHE A 271 -2.61 17.51 -11.53
C PHE A 271 -4.12 17.35 -11.52
N ILE A 272 -4.73 17.51 -10.37
CA ILE A 272 -6.19 17.45 -10.21
C ILE A 272 -6.70 18.87 -10.05
N GLN A 273 -7.72 19.25 -10.81
CA GLN A 273 -8.32 20.57 -10.71
C GLN A 273 -9.83 20.48 -10.71
N ASN A 274 -10.49 21.28 -9.85
CA ASN A 274 -11.91 21.55 -10.03
C ASN A 274 -12.07 22.72 -11.03
N PRO A 275 -12.54 22.48 -12.26
CA PRO A 275 -12.80 23.55 -13.23
C PRO A 275 -14.13 24.27 -12.95
N ASN A 276 -15.01 23.70 -12.10
CA ASN A 276 -16.34 24.21 -11.84
C ASN A 276 -16.33 25.15 -10.63
N SER A 277 -16.94 26.33 -10.77
CA SER A 277 -17.11 27.29 -9.69
C SER A 277 -18.29 26.99 -8.75
N THR A 278 -18.86 25.78 -8.84
CA THR A 278 -20.04 25.34 -8.08
C THR A 278 -19.98 23.84 -7.79
N GLY A 279 -20.23 23.44 -6.54
CA GLY A 279 -20.34 22.04 -6.09
C GLY A 279 -19.00 21.41 -5.66
N ASP A 280 -19.05 20.52 -4.66
CA ASP A 280 -17.88 19.78 -4.21
C ASP A 280 -17.39 18.82 -5.30
N PHE A 281 -16.07 18.77 -5.51
CA PHE A 281 -15.41 17.89 -6.45
C PHE A 281 -14.77 16.73 -5.68
N ALA A 282 -15.16 15.48 -5.94
CA ALA A 282 -14.94 14.41 -4.98
C ALA A 282 -14.48 13.07 -5.56
N GLY A 283 -13.86 12.27 -4.68
CA GLY A 283 -13.91 10.82 -4.77
C GLY A 283 -12.89 10.15 -5.68
N CYS A 284 -11.91 10.87 -6.22
CA CYS A 284 -10.81 10.24 -6.95
C CYS A 284 -9.88 9.44 -6.00
N VAL A 285 -9.48 8.26 -6.44
CA VAL A 285 -8.54 7.37 -5.73
C VAL A 285 -7.31 7.16 -6.62
N MET A 286 -6.15 7.33 -6.02
CA MET A 286 -4.84 7.11 -6.60
C MET A 286 -4.13 6.06 -5.74
N ARG A 287 -3.81 4.91 -6.32
CA ARG A 287 -3.15 3.81 -5.62
C ARG A 287 -1.94 3.32 -6.40
N TRP A 288 -0.82 3.02 -5.76
CA TRP A 288 0.35 2.53 -6.49
C TRP A 288 0.78 3.50 -7.60
N ILE A 289 0.90 4.77 -7.24
CA ILE A 289 1.46 5.80 -8.11
C ILE A 289 2.95 5.93 -7.82
N GLU A 290 3.77 5.77 -8.83
CA GLU A 290 5.20 6.09 -8.81
C GLU A 290 5.38 7.42 -9.55
N SER A 291 5.66 8.52 -8.83
CA SER A 291 5.88 9.81 -9.46
C SER A 291 7.19 10.47 -9.09
N TYR A 292 8.02 10.77 -10.09
CA TYR A 292 9.39 11.21 -9.84
C TYR A 292 10.01 12.08 -10.90
N ARG A 293 11.01 12.87 -10.48
CA ARG A 293 11.73 13.80 -11.35
C ARG A 293 10.82 14.75 -12.15
N ASN A 294 9.66 15.09 -11.61
CA ASN A 294 8.89 16.20 -12.13
C ASN A 294 9.68 17.49 -11.84
N ARG A 295 9.92 18.33 -12.85
CA ARG A 295 10.93 19.40 -12.78
C ARG A 295 10.49 20.53 -11.87
N HIS A 296 9.43 21.23 -12.23
CA HIS A 296 8.94 22.43 -11.55
C HIS A 296 7.52 22.25 -11.00
N GLY A 297 7.20 21.02 -10.57
CA GLY A 297 5.94 20.64 -9.98
C GLY A 297 6.09 19.40 -9.12
N SER A 298 5.06 19.13 -8.31
CA SER A 298 5.04 18.02 -7.37
C SER A 298 4.72 16.68 -8.04
N GLY A 299 4.95 15.57 -7.35
CA GLY A 299 4.50 14.25 -7.80
C GLY A 299 2.99 14.22 -8.05
N ILE A 300 2.22 14.59 -7.02
CA ILE A 300 0.76 14.76 -7.10
C ILE A 300 0.38 16.16 -6.60
N THR A 301 -0.40 16.87 -7.40
CA THR A 301 -0.93 18.20 -7.07
C THR A 301 -2.45 18.17 -7.10
N ILE A 302 -3.06 18.60 -6.00
CA ILE A 302 -4.49 18.88 -5.94
C ILE A 302 -4.65 20.40 -5.97
N TYR A 303 -5.18 20.92 -7.07
CA TYR A 303 -5.33 22.35 -7.29
C TYR A 303 -6.78 22.78 -7.20
N HIS A 304 -6.96 23.92 -6.57
CA HIS A 304 -8.22 24.62 -6.46
C HIS A 304 -8.00 26.10 -6.82
N PRO A 305 -8.73 26.64 -7.81
CA PRO A 305 -8.59 28.03 -8.18
C PRO A 305 -9.09 28.97 -7.08
N GLU A 306 -8.53 30.18 -7.03
CA GLU A 306 -8.96 31.23 -6.09
C GLU A 306 -10.38 31.72 -6.43
N ASN A 307 -11.19 32.07 -5.42
CA ASN A 307 -12.49 32.77 -5.57
C ASN A 307 -13.71 31.97 -6.10
N ILE A 308 -13.76 30.65 -5.94
CA ILE A 308 -14.91 29.82 -6.38
C ILE A 308 -15.97 29.48 -5.30
N GLY A 309 -15.99 30.19 -4.18
CA GLY A 309 -17.00 30.01 -3.12
C GLY A 309 -16.81 28.72 -2.31
N ASP A 310 -17.92 28.15 -1.78
CA ASP A 310 -17.93 26.96 -0.90
C ASP A 310 -17.70 25.63 -1.64
N ALA A 311 -17.56 25.66 -2.97
CA ALA A 311 -17.18 24.48 -3.76
C ALA A 311 -15.75 24.08 -3.39
N THR A 312 -15.53 22.85 -2.94
CA THR A 312 -14.20 22.39 -2.52
C THR A 312 -13.86 21.00 -3.08
N THR A 313 -12.57 20.66 -3.11
CA THR A 313 -12.14 19.28 -3.32
C THR A 313 -12.36 18.44 -2.05
N THR A 314 -12.87 17.21 -2.17
CA THR A 314 -13.17 16.37 -1.00
C THR A 314 -13.02 14.86 -1.25
N ASN A 315 -12.78 14.08 -0.19
CA ASN A 315 -12.80 12.61 -0.24
C ASN A 315 -11.86 12.01 -1.30
N TYR A 316 -10.66 12.58 -1.46
CA TYR A 316 -9.62 11.94 -2.27
C TYR A 316 -8.79 10.98 -1.44
N ALA A 317 -8.36 9.89 -2.07
CA ALA A 317 -7.40 8.97 -1.46
C ALA A 317 -6.14 8.89 -2.31
N VAL A 318 -4.98 9.10 -1.68
CA VAL A 318 -3.66 8.74 -2.23
C VAL A 318 -3.10 7.68 -1.31
N VAL A 319 -2.93 6.47 -1.83
CA VAL A 319 -2.63 5.30 -1.02
C VAL A 319 -1.51 4.48 -1.65
N ASP A 320 -0.63 3.92 -0.83
CA ASP A 320 0.42 3.01 -1.29
C ASP A 320 1.23 3.57 -2.48
N SER A 321 1.64 4.84 -2.43
CA SER A 321 2.31 5.53 -3.55
C SER A 321 3.73 5.99 -3.19
N LEU A 322 4.60 6.10 -4.20
CA LEU A 322 6.01 6.46 -4.10
C LEU A 322 6.27 7.77 -4.87
N LEU A 323 6.61 8.84 -4.15
CA LEU A 323 6.75 10.21 -4.67
C LEU A 323 8.16 10.73 -4.38
N TYR A 324 9.03 10.85 -5.38
CA TYR A 324 10.46 11.06 -5.10
C TYR A 324 11.23 11.85 -6.14
N ASN A 325 12.33 12.49 -5.73
CA ASN A 325 13.22 13.24 -6.62
C ASN A 325 12.52 14.32 -7.46
N ASN A 326 11.33 14.80 -7.06
CA ASN A 326 10.70 15.93 -7.74
C ASN A 326 11.52 17.19 -7.47
N GLY A 327 11.75 18.02 -8.49
CA GLY A 327 12.66 19.15 -8.43
C GLY A 327 14.12 18.83 -8.77
N PHE A 328 14.40 17.60 -9.21
CA PHE A 328 15.75 17.16 -9.56
C PHE A 328 15.84 16.61 -11.00
N GLN A 329 17.01 16.80 -11.58
CA GLN A 329 17.44 16.20 -12.85
C GLN A 329 17.88 14.74 -12.64
N PRO A 330 18.02 13.93 -13.72
CA PRO A 330 18.43 12.53 -13.61
C PRO A 330 19.80 12.30 -12.96
N ASP A 331 20.68 13.29 -12.98
CA ASP A 331 22.00 13.25 -12.33
C ASP A 331 21.95 13.62 -10.83
N GLY A 332 20.77 13.97 -10.30
CA GLY A 332 20.57 14.40 -8.92
C GLY A 332 20.80 15.87 -8.67
N ILE A 333 21.12 16.67 -9.70
CA ILE A 333 21.25 18.11 -9.57
C ILE A 333 19.86 18.73 -9.54
N ARG A 334 19.64 19.68 -8.64
CA ARG A 334 18.38 20.43 -8.59
C ARG A 334 18.14 21.17 -9.90
N VAL A 335 16.88 21.31 -10.30
CA VAL A 335 16.53 22.09 -11.50
C VAL A 335 16.92 23.56 -11.33
N LEU A 336 17.19 24.24 -12.45
CA LEU A 336 17.45 25.69 -12.45
C LEU A 336 16.19 26.46 -12.04
N ALA A 337 16.27 27.78 -11.85
CA ALA A 337 15.07 28.59 -11.67
C ALA A 337 14.20 28.57 -12.95
N ALA A 338 12.89 28.79 -12.83
CA ALA A 338 12.00 29.00 -13.96
C ALA A 338 10.98 30.09 -13.65
N ALA A 339 10.33 30.61 -14.69
CA ALA A 339 9.19 31.53 -14.52
C ALA A 339 8.09 30.86 -13.66
N GLY A 340 7.76 31.48 -12.51
CA GLY A 340 6.81 30.94 -11.54
C GLY A 340 7.41 29.94 -10.52
N ASP A 341 8.68 29.59 -10.65
CA ASP A 341 9.46 28.79 -9.69
C ASP A 341 10.89 29.35 -9.57
N PRO A 342 11.06 30.51 -8.91
CA PRO A 342 12.34 31.21 -8.84
C PRO A 342 13.40 30.50 -8.00
N ALA A 343 13.03 29.51 -7.19
CA ALA A 343 13.97 28.73 -6.38
C ALA A 343 14.59 27.55 -7.16
N GLY A 344 13.93 27.12 -8.25
CA GLY A 344 14.25 25.90 -8.97
C GLY A 344 13.93 24.67 -8.13
N GLY A 345 12.72 24.15 -8.30
CA GLY A 345 12.15 23.07 -7.50
C GLY A 345 11.44 23.53 -6.22
N GLY A 346 11.16 24.82 -6.06
CA GLY A 346 10.60 25.39 -4.84
C GLY A 346 9.09 25.17 -4.62
N ASN A 347 8.45 24.40 -5.50
CA ASN A 347 7.11 23.85 -5.32
C ASN A 347 7.10 22.34 -5.66
N SER A 348 8.27 21.72 -5.74
CA SER A 348 8.41 20.32 -6.14
C SER A 348 8.35 19.45 -4.89
N ASP A 349 7.13 19.31 -4.37
CA ASP A 349 6.78 18.41 -3.27
C ASP A 349 6.61 16.96 -3.75
N GLY A 350 6.55 16.01 -2.81
CA GLY A 350 5.98 14.68 -3.12
C GLY A 350 4.49 14.82 -3.45
N PHE A 351 3.74 15.36 -2.49
CA PHE A 351 2.32 15.69 -2.62
C PHE A 351 2.07 17.13 -2.21
N THR A 352 1.24 17.84 -2.96
CA THR A 352 0.85 19.21 -2.64
C THR A 352 -0.64 19.45 -2.85
N ILE A 353 -1.20 20.38 -2.09
CA ILE A 353 -2.51 20.95 -2.35
C ILE A 353 -2.44 22.48 -2.46
N SER A 354 -3.26 23.08 -3.31
CA SER A 354 -3.34 24.54 -3.45
C SER A 354 -3.70 25.23 -2.14
N LYS A 355 -2.98 26.32 -1.86
CA LYS A 355 -2.96 27.04 -0.57
C LYS A 355 -3.89 28.26 -0.54
N PHE A 356 -4.69 28.46 -1.57
CA PHE A 356 -5.43 29.72 -1.82
C PHE A 356 -6.88 29.71 -1.33
N ASN A 357 -7.24 28.70 -0.54
CA ASN A 357 -8.60 28.41 -0.09
C ASN A 357 -9.07 29.30 1.07
N VAL A 358 -9.15 30.61 0.85
CA VAL A 358 -9.83 31.55 1.75
C VAL A 358 -11.14 31.98 1.09
N SER A 359 -12.26 31.93 1.82
CA SER A 359 -13.49 32.55 1.34
C SER A 359 -13.29 34.04 1.07
N SER A 360 -14.23 34.62 0.31
CA SER A 360 -14.31 36.06 0.13
C SER A 360 -14.59 36.84 1.44
N ASP A 361 -15.06 36.18 2.50
CA ASP A 361 -15.34 36.77 3.81
C ASP A 361 -14.29 36.46 4.90
N GLY A 362 -13.20 35.76 4.55
CA GLY A 362 -12.12 35.39 5.47
C GLY A 362 -12.37 34.14 6.32
N THR A 363 -13.53 33.49 6.20
CA THR A 363 -13.82 32.17 6.80
C THR A 363 -13.24 31.05 5.93
N GLN A 364 -12.28 30.29 6.43
CA GLN A 364 -11.36 29.52 5.57
C GLN A 364 -12.05 28.27 4.93
N PHE A 365 -11.95 28.09 3.60
CA PHE A 365 -12.61 26.98 2.87
C PHE A 365 -11.62 25.91 2.38
N TYR A 366 -10.93 25.28 3.32
CA TYR A 366 -10.03 24.18 2.99
C TYR A 366 -10.77 22.95 2.44
N SER A 367 -10.19 22.40 1.37
CA SER A 367 -10.37 21.01 0.93
C SER A 367 -10.44 20.05 2.12
N ARG A 368 -11.25 18.99 2.07
CA ARG A 368 -11.56 18.17 3.27
C ARG A 368 -11.79 16.68 3.03
N GLY A 369 -11.62 15.88 4.07
CA GLY A 369 -11.95 14.45 4.03
C GLY A 369 -10.99 13.61 3.21
N HIS A 370 -9.74 14.05 3.03
CA HIS A 370 -8.74 13.31 2.27
C HIS A 370 -8.10 12.19 3.09
N PHE A 371 -7.62 11.16 2.39
CA PHE A 371 -6.89 10.04 2.93
C PHE A 371 -5.53 9.98 2.24
N LEU A 372 -4.46 10.31 2.97
CA LEU A 372 -3.09 10.10 2.52
C LEU A 372 -2.55 8.97 3.38
N VAL A 373 -2.50 7.76 2.82
CA VAL A 373 -2.26 6.55 3.62
C VAL A 373 -1.16 5.68 3.02
N ARG A 374 -0.16 5.31 3.84
CA ARG A 374 0.92 4.39 3.46
C ARG A 374 1.78 4.86 2.29
N ASN A 375 1.93 6.16 2.08
CA ASN A 375 2.75 6.70 1.00
C ASN A 375 4.20 6.91 1.43
N ILE A 376 5.13 6.94 0.47
CA ILE A 376 6.53 7.32 0.70
C ILE A 376 6.81 8.59 -0.10
N SER A 377 7.30 9.62 0.59
CA SER A 377 7.82 10.82 -0.03
C SER A 377 9.31 10.98 0.25
N TYR A 378 10.14 10.94 -0.79
CA TYR A 378 11.59 10.86 -0.66
C TYR A 378 12.34 11.87 -1.52
N HIS A 379 13.22 12.68 -0.90
CA HIS A 379 14.18 13.53 -1.59
C HIS A 379 13.55 14.44 -2.66
N ASN A 380 12.44 15.08 -2.30
CA ASN A 380 11.82 16.12 -3.13
C ASN A 380 12.41 17.48 -2.78
N ALA A 381 12.52 18.40 -3.75
CA ALA A 381 13.30 19.63 -3.61
C ALA A 381 12.67 20.67 -2.66
N ASP A 382 11.37 20.58 -2.41
CA ASP A 382 10.66 21.41 -1.42
C ASP A 382 10.28 20.60 -0.18
N ASP A 383 9.05 20.07 -0.10
CA ASP A 383 8.56 19.31 1.04
C ASP A 383 8.20 17.86 0.69
N GLY A 384 8.04 17.02 1.71
CA GLY A 384 7.48 15.69 1.51
C GLY A 384 6.00 15.79 1.14
N PHE A 385 5.22 16.33 2.07
CA PHE A 385 3.78 16.56 1.91
C PHE A 385 3.44 18.00 2.32
N ASP A 386 2.87 18.79 1.40
CA ASP A 386 2.21 20.06 1.74
C ASP A 386 0.69 19.85 1.79
N VAL A 387 0.17 19.79 3.00
CA VAL A 387 -1.13 19.20 3.36
C VAL A 387 -2.03 20.23 4.04
N SER A 388 -2.10 21.41 3.43
CA SER A 388 -2.92 22.55 3.87
C SER A 388 -4.43 22.33 3.64
N PHE A 389 -4.98 21.20 4.10
CA PHE A 389 -6.39 20.80 4.05
C PHE A 389 -6.96 20.49 5.45
N ARG A 390 -8.27 20.23 5.60
CA ARG A 390 -8.92 19.98 6.91
C ARG A 390 -9.60 18.62 6.99
N ASP A 391 -10.00 18.20 8.18
CA ASP A 391 -10.85 17.02 8.42
C ASP A 391 -10.36 15.75 7.68
N SER A 392 -9.05 15.53 7.65
CA SER A 392 -8.39 14.55 6.78
C SER A 392 -7.41 13.67 7.55
N LEU A 393 -7.13 12.50 7.01
CA LEU A 393 -6.26 11.49 7.59
C LEU A 393 -4.92 11.44 6.86
N LEU A 394 -3.83 11.54 7.62
CA LEU A 394 -2.48 11.21 7.19
C LEU A 394 -2.02 10.02 8.03
N GLU A 395 -1.99 8.83 7.44
CA GLU A 395 -1.73 7.59 8.15
C GLU A 395 -0.58 6.79 7.54
N ASP A 396 0.32 6.27 8.38
CA ASP A 396 1.39 5.32 7.97
C ASP A 396 2.28 5.81 6.82
N ASN A 397 2.41 7.13 6.63
CA ASN A 397 3.25 7.69 5.57
C ASN A 397 4.70 7.83 6.03
N TYR A 398 5.63 7.73 5.08
CA TYR A 398 7.05 7.94 5.29
C TYR A 398 7.51 9.22 4.59
N THR A 399 8.22 10.10 5.30
CA THR A 399 8.89 11.27 4.71
C THR A 399 10.37 11.21 5.00
N VAL A 400 11.18 11.20 3.95
CA VAL A 400 12.63 11.00 4.08
C VAL A 400 13.39 12.03 3.25
N GLY A 401 14.28 12.79 3.88
CA GLY A 401 15.30 13.57 3.18
C GLY A 401 14.80 14.68 2.23
N ASN A 402 13.61 15.25 2.48
CA ASN A 402 13.06 16.31 1.62
C ASN A 402 13.73 17.68 1.86
N GLY A 403 13.79 18.50 0.82
CA GLY A 403 14.49 19.79 0.74
C GLY A 403 15.46 19.85 -0.45
N PRO A 404 16.22 20.94 -0.63
CA PRO A 404 16.63 21.91 0.39
C PRO A 404 15.83 23.22 0.45
N THR A 405 14.71 23.37 -0.27
CA THR A 405 13.99 24.65 -0.30
C THR A 405 13.29 24.96 1.03
N ALA A 406 12.16 24.30 1.32
CA ALA A 406 11.53 24.36 2.65
C ALA A 406 11.90 23.17 3.53
N GLY A 407 11.99 21.97 2.96
CA GLY A 407 12.55 20.78 3.61
C GLY A 407 11.72 20.20 4.76
N GLN A 408 10.41 20.43 4.79
CA GLN A 408 9.53 19.81 5.79
C GLN A 408 9.18 18.37 5.39
N GLY A 409 8.99 17.49 6.37
CA GLY A 409 8.36 16.18 6.14
C GLY A 409 6.88 16.36 5.79
N PHE A 410 6.11 16.88 6.74
CA PHE A 410 4.72 17.29 6.59
C PHE A 410 4.60 18.78 6.89
N LYS A 411 4.12 19.54 5.92
CA LYS A 411 3.91 20.98 6.02
C LYS A 411 2.43 21.32 5.95
N VAL A 412 2.00 22.10 6.92
CA VAL A 412 0.72 22.78 6.90
C VAL A 412 1.03 24.27 6.80
N PHE A 413 0.98 24.82 5.59
CA PHE A 413 1.36 26.21 5.35
C PHE A 413 0.25 27.20 5.74
N LYS A 414 -1.01 26.86 5.44
CA LYS A 414 -2.20 27.60 5.86
C LYS A 414 -2.79 26.96 7.11
N GLN A 415 -3.41 27.76 7.97
CA GLN A 415 -3.94 27.29 9.25
C GLN A 415 -5.12 26.32 9.07
N THR A 416 -5.02 25.06 9.48
CA THR A 416 -6.09 24.05 9.26
C THR A 416 -6.76 23.58 10.56
N LYS A 417 -7.76 22.70 10.43
CA LYS A 417 -8.40 22.00 11.55
C LYS A 417 -8.73 20.56 11.20
N GLY A 418 -8.93 19.70 12.21
CA GLY A 418 -9.39 18.33 12.03
C GLY A 418 -8.41 17.42 11.27
N LEU A 419 -7.15 17.82 11.10
CA LEU A 419 -6.11 16.93 10.59
C LEU A 419 -5.74 15.90 11.65
N LEU A 420 -5.61 14.64 11.23
CA LEU A 420 -5.07 13.57 12.06
C LEU A 420 -3.82 13.00 11.40
N PHE A 421 -2.67 13.17 12.05
CA PHE A 421 -1.42 12.49 11.73
C PHE A 421 -1.32 11.24 12.60
N ARG A 422 -1.38 10.03 12.03
CA ARG A 422 -1.26 8.78 12.79
C ARG A 422 -0.22 7.83 12.18
N GLY A 423 0.63 7.22 13.02
CA GLY A 423 1.53 6.15 12.55
C GLY A 423 2.58 6.59 11.53
N ASN A 424 2.75 7.89 11.30
CA ASN A 424 3.67 8.38 10.26
C ASN A 424 5.11 8.34 10.74
N VAL A 425 6.02 8.15 9.79
CA VAL A 425 7.47 8.24 10.00
C VAL A 425 8.01 9.46 9.26
N SER A 426 8.79 10.29 9.96
CA SER A 426 9.48 11.43 9.39
C SER A 426 10.95 11.42 9.79
N TYR A 427 11.83 11.42 8.79
CA TYR A 427 13.25 11.21 9.02
C TYR A 427 14.15 12.04 8.11
N PHE A 428 15.11 12.73 8.73
CA PHE A 428 16.18 13.44 8.04
C PHE A 428 15.70 14.49 7.02
N ASN A 429 14.50 15.04 7.19
CA ASN A 429 14.08 16.17 6.37
C ASN A 429 14.95 17.40 6.71
N LEU A 430 15.23 18.24 5.71
CA LEU A 430 16.19 19.35 5.83
C LEU A 430 15.65 20.54 6.65
N ALA A 431 14.44 20.41 7.22
CA ALA A 431 13.88 21.29 8.22
C ALA A 431 13.10 20.50 9.29
N ARG A 432 11.78 20.61 9.39
CA ARG A 432 10.99 19.98 10.45
C ARG A 432 10.36 18.67 9.99
N GLY A 433 10.04 17.81 10.94
CA GLY A 433 9.28 16.60 10.65
C GLY A 433 7.80 16.89 10.36
N ILE A 434 7.10 17.46 11.35
CA ILE A 434 5.70 17.91 11.22
C ILE A 434 5.65 19.40 11.56
N ASP A 435 5.39 20.25 10.56
CA ASP A 435 5.07 21.68 10.73
C ASP A 435 3.55 21.86 10.63
N ASN A 436 2.86 21.84 11.77
CA ASN A 436 1.41 21.93 11.85
C ASN A 436 0.96 23.37 12.12
N ARG A 437 0.45 24.10 11.14
CA ARG A 437 -0.21 25.39 11.41
C ARG A 437 -1.69 25.15 11.61
N TYR A 438 -2.17 25.28 12.84
CA TYR A 438 -3.57 25.12 13.18
C TYR A 438 -4.33 26.46 13.14
N LEU A 439 -5.65 26.38 12.93
CA LEU A 439 -6.57 27.50 13.06
C LEU A 439 -6.84 27.79 14.54
N VAL A 440 -6.67 29.05 14.95
CA VAL A 440 -6.82 29.46 16.36
C VAL A 440 -8.22 29.10 16.88
N GLY A 441 -8.27 28.38 18.00
CA GLY A 441 -9.52 27.89 18.60
C GLY A 441 -10.00 26.54 18.07
N GLU A 442 -9.27 25.94 17.14
CA GLU A 442 -9.54 24.63 16.55
C GLU A 442 -8.37 23.66 16.79
N THR A 443 -8.61 22.37 16.57
CA THR A 443 -7.67 21.31 16.94
C THR A 443 -7.24 20.48 15.74
N ASN A 444 -5.95 20.14 15.69
CA ASN A 444 -5.40 19.03 14.91
C ASN A 444 -4.90 17.96 15.89
N SER A 445 -4.67 16.75 15.43
CA SER A 445 -4.24 15.62 16.26
C SER A 445 -3.05 14.91 15.65
N ALA A 446 -2.16 14.41 16.50
CA ALA A 446 -1.01 13.62 16.09
C ALA A 446 -0.80 12.46 17.07
N TRP A 447 -0.97 11.22 16.60
CA TRP A 447 -0.89 10.00 17.42
C TRP A 447 0.15 9.02 16.86
N HIS A 448 0.93 8.36 17.71
CA HIS A 448 1.77 7.22 17.29
C HIS A 448 2.75 7.53 16.15
N ASN A 449 3.19 8.79 15.99
CA ASN A 449 4.14 9.14 14.93
C ASN A 449 5.59 8.99 15.42
N THR A 450 6.49 8.63 14.52
CA THR A 450 7.94 8.54 14.76
C THR A 450 8.67 9.61 13.95
N VAL A 451 9.27 10.59 14.63
CA VAL A 451 9.84 11.79 14.01
C VAL A 451 11.28 11.99 14.46
N LEU A 452 12.24 11.53 13.65
CA LEU A 452 13.64 11.40 14.07
C LEU A 452 14.59 12.22 13.18
N SER A 453 15.60 12.84 13.78
CA SER A 453 16.79 13.37 13.08
C SER A 453 16.52 14.40 11.96
N ASN A 454 15.47 15.20 12.07
CA ASN A 454 15.22 16.31 11.15
C ASN A 454 16.12 17.51 11.49
N GLN A 455 16.55 18.27 10.49
CA GLN A 455 17.58 19.31 10.67
C GLN A 455 17.10 20.57 11.43
N ASN A 456 15.83 20.61 11.82
CA ASN A 456 15.25 21.63 12.67
C ASN A 456 14.51 21.01 13.86
N GLN A 457 13.17 20.95 13.84
CA GLN A 457 12.34 20.45 14.94
C GLN A 457 11.64 19.15 14.52
N GLY A 458 11.27 18.31 15.48
CA GLY A 458 10.46 17.14 15.16
C GLY A 458 9.01 17.51 14.88
N ILE A 459 8.24 17.78 15.93
CA ILE A 459 6.83 18.18 15.85
C ILE A 459 6.66 19.63 16.29
N PHE A 460 6.15 20.46 15.39
CA PHE A 460 5.98 21.89 15.58
C PHE A 460 4.52 22.33 15.47
N SER A 461 4.12 23.17 16.43
CA SER A 461 2.91 23.99 16.50
C SER A 461 1.60 23.20 16.61
N PHE A 462 1.23 22.77 17.80
CA PHE A 462 -0.14 22.32 18.08
C PHE A 462 -0.83 23.28 19.05
N GLY A 463 -2.13 23.50 18.84
CA GLY A 463 -2.93 24.48 19.54
C GLY A 463 -3.69 23.95 20.74
N ALA A 464 -4.17 24.89 21.55
CA ALA A 464 -5.07 24.67 22.70
C ALA A 464 -6.12 23.58 22.43
N GLY A 465 -6.03 22.44 23.12
CA GLY A 465 -6.99 21.32 23.03
C GLY A 465 -6.71 20.27 21.95
N SER A 466 -5.61 20.42 21.20
CA SER A 466 -5.15 19.40 20.26
C SER A 466 -4.77 18.10 20.97
N SER A 467 -5.12 16.94 20.39
CA SER A 467 -4.73 15.63 20.93
C SER A 467 -3.42 15.18 20.32
N VAL A 468 -2.31 15.40 21.02
CA VAL A 468 -0.97 14.95 20.63
C VAL A 468 -0.51 13.90 21.63
N LYS A 469 -0.51 12.63 21.23
CA LYS A 469 -0.37 11.46 22.11
C LYS A 469 0.57 10.43 21.52
N ASP A 470 1.37 9.80 22.38
CA ASP A 470 2.17 8.62 22.04
C ASP A 470 3.07 8.82 20.81
N ASN A 471 3.54 10.04 20.57
CA ASN A 471 4.51 10.33 19.51
C ASN A 471 5.93 10.19 20.05
N LEU A 472 6.81 9.63 19.24
CA LEU A 472 8.24 9.60 19.46
C LEU A 472 8.90 10.66 18.59
N THR A 473 9.53 11.67 19.21
CA THR A 473 10.28 12.68 18.47
C THR A 473 11.66 12.93 19.07
N ALA A 474 12.74 12.63 18.37
CA ALA A 474 14.08 12.66 18.97
C ALA A 474 15.20 13.00 17.98
N PHE A 475 16.36 13.39 18.52
CA PHE A 475 17.60 13.62 17.78
C PHE A 475 17.51 14.74 16.74
N ASN A 476 16.56 15.66 16.89
CA ASN A 476 16.41 16.81 16.00
C ASN A 476 17.37 17.94 16.44
N VAL A 477 17.76 18.82 15.53
CA VAL A 477 18.78 19.86 15.83
C VAL A 477 18.27 20.92 16.81
N GLN A 478 16.98 21.19 16.81
CA GLN A 478 16.28 22.08 17.75
C GLN A 478 15.26 21.30 18.58
N THR A 479 14.46 22.00 19.38
CA THR A 479 13.45 21.38 20.25
C THR A 479 12.58 20.40 19.48
N ASP A 480 12.59 19.14 19.91
CA ASP A 480 11.83 18.06 19.29
C ASP A 480 10.34 18.33 19.29
N PHE A 481 9.83 18.97 20.34
CA PHE A 481 8.42 19.29 20.49
C PHE A 481 8.21 20.79 20.77
N SER A 482 7.28 21.41 20.04
CA SER A 482 6.90 22.81 20.26
C SER A 482 5.40 22.99 20.12
N ALA A 483 4.65 22.91 21.22
CA ALA A 483 3.20 23.14 21.25
C ALA A 483 2.79 24.12 22.36
N SER A 484 1.61 24.75 22.24
CA SER A 484 1.14 25.77 23.19
C SER A 484 0.65 25.21 24.53
N ASP A 485 0.53 23.89 24.67
CA ASP A 485 -0.13 23.24 25.79
C ASP A 485 0.81 22.23 26.45
N GLY A 486 1.10 22.40 27.73
CA GLY A 486 1.79 21.41 28.58
C GLY A 486 0.91 20.19 28.92
N GLY A 487 0.10 19.69 27.98
CA GLY A 487 -0.93 18.68 28.21
C GLY A 487 -0.82 17.41 27.36
N GLY A 488 0.27 17.19 26.63
CA GLY A 488 0.46 15.99 25.80
C GLY A 488 1.51 15.06 26.37
N HIS A 489 1.15 13.80 26.60
CA HIS A 489 2.05 12.70 26.94
C HIS A 489 2.94 12.34 25.74
N ASN A 490 3.82 13.27 25.35
CA ASN A 490 4.68 13.17 24.17
C ASN A 490 6.12 12.85 24.57
N TRP A 491 6.76 12.01 23.79
CA TRP A 491 8.05 11.43 24.13
C TRP A 491 9.19 12.03 23.30
N ALA A 492 10.31 12.20 24.02
CA ALA A 492 11.54 12.91 23.70
C ALA A 492 11.37 14.44 23.44
N GLU A 493 11.71 15.23 24.47
CA GLU A 493 12.43 16.48 24.25
C GLU A 493 13.88 16.13 24.63
N ASP A 494 14.87 16.53 23.83
CA ASP A 494 16.32 16.43 24.11
C ASP A 494 16.78 17.27 25.35
N GLY A 495 15.96 17.30 26.40
CA GLY A 495 16.32 17.79 27.73
C GLY A 495 17.24 16.82 28.48
N VAL A 496 17.75 17.31 29.62
CA VAL A 496 18.81 16.76 30.53
C VAL A 496 18.70 15.25 30.87
N ASN A 497 17.59 14.60 30.56
CA ASN A 497 17.25 13.23 30.94
C ASN A 497 17.63 12.16 29.90
N VAL A 498 17.96 12.53 28.66
CA VAL A 498 18.54 11.60 27.68
C VAL A 498 20.05 11.52 27.91
N SER A 499 20.58 10.30 28.07
CA SER A 499 22.03 10.10 28.32
C SER A 499 22.84 10.75 27.18
N PRO A 500 23.95 11.45 27.47
CA PRO A 500 24.81 12.08 26.45
C PRO A 500 25.16 11.24 25.21
N PRO A 501 25.42 9.92 25.27
CA PRO A 501 25.64 9.09 24.08
C PRO A 501 24.43 8.92 23.16
N TYR A 502 23.21 9.26 23.60
CA TYR A 502 21.99 9.27 22.80
C TYR A 502 21.52 10.69 22.48
N ILE A 503 22.39 11.69 22.63
CA ILE A 503 22.12 13.03 22.08
C ILE A 503 22.64 13.02 20.64
N GLY A 504 21.73 13.04 19.66
CA GLY A 504 22.03 13.17 18.23
C GLY A 504 22.27 11.89 17.40
N ASP A 505 22.39 10.68 17.98
CA ASP A 505 22.52 9.41 17.21
C ASP A 505 21.84 8.21 17.92
N PRO A 506 20.75 7.65 17.36
CA PRO A 506 20.09 6.46 17.91
C PRO A 506 20.82 5.13 17.68
N GLN A 507 22.02 5.12 17.08
CA GLN A 507 22.82 3.92 16.78
C GLN A 507 22.07 2.88 15.92
N LEU A 508 21.44 3.36 14.84
CA LEU A 508 20.71 2.55 13.88
C LEU A 508 21.64 1.68 13.02
N VAL A 509 21.17 0.50 12.59
CA VAL A 509 21.87 -0.46 11.69
C VAL A 509 22.49 0.26 10.51
N ASN A 510 21.81 1.28 10.01
CA ASN A 510 22.32 2.15 8.98
C ASN A 510 22.40 3.61 9.48
N ALA A 511 23.36 3.91 10.35
CA ALA A 511 23.69 5.29 10.72
C ALA A 511 24.11 6.16 9.52
N THR A 512 24.42 5.57 8.36
CA THR A 512 24.69 6.24 7.07
C THR A 512 23.45 6.75 6.33
N LEU A 513 22.24 6.40 6.80
CA LEU A 513 21.05 7.19 6.53
C LEU A 513 21.07 8.53 7.28
N GLY A 514 22.03 8.74 8.18
CA GLY A 514 22.50 10.03 8.59
C GLY A 514 23.81 10.36 7.85
N ASN A 515 23.88 11.57 7.32
CA ASN A 515 25.12 12.32 7.08
C ASN A 515 25.93 12.11 5.78
N PRO A 516 25.66 12.97 4.78
CA PRO A 516 26.69 13.64 3.98
C PRO A 516 27.02 15.06 4.48
N LEU A 517 26.14 15.65 5.31
CA LEU A 517 26.07 17.10 5.55
C LEU A 517 26.48 17.59 6.95
N ILE A 518 26.91 16.73 7.88
CA ILE A 518 27.53 17.16 9.16
C ILE A 518 28.89 17.86 8.91
N ASN A 519 29.40 17.87 7.68
CA ASN A 519 30.52 18.73 7.29
C ASN A 519 30.13 20.11 6.73
N ASN A 520 28.85 20.50 6.71
CA ASN A 520 28.46 21.81 6.20
C ASN A 520 27.89 22.74 7.29
N THR A 521 28.74 23.05 8.26
CA THR A 521 28.61 24.28 9.05
C THR A 521 28.96 25.48 8.17
N GLY A 522 28.02 25.93 7.35
CA GLY A 522 28.19 27.16 6.58
C GLY A 522 27.15 27.36 5.50
N GLY A 523 26.40 28.46 5.58
CA GLY A 523 25.44 28.84 4.55
C GLY A 523 26.05 28.97 3.15
N GLY A 524 25.20 28.78 2.14
CA GLY A 524 25.45 29.29 0.79
C GLY A 524 26.42 28.50 -0.10
N GLY A 525 26.74 27.24 0.20
CA GLY A 525 27.59 26.40 -0.65
C GLY A 525 26.80 25.56 -1.65
N THR A 526 27.00 25.77 -2.95
CA THR A 526 26.57 24.87 -4.03
C THR A 526 27.30 23.53 -3.90
N ASN A 527 26.60 22.46 -3.52
CA ASN A 527 27.16 21.11 -3.59
C ASN A 527 27.30 20.69 -5.05
N THR A 528 28.52 20.48 -5.53
CA THR A 528 28.86 20.14 -6.92
C THR A 528 29.13 18.66 -7.14
N ASN A 529 28.77 17.76 -6.22
CA ASN A 529 28.90 16.32 -6.43
C ASN A 529 27.71 15.51 -5.87
N PRO A 530 26.70 15.19 -6.70
CA PRO A 530 25.46 14.53 -6.27
C PRO A 530 25.49 12.99 -6.28
N SER A 531 26.53 12.35 -6.82
CA SER A 531 26.48 10.91 -7.16
C SER A 531 26.99 9.94 -6.08
N ALA A 532 27.03 10.31 -4.80
CA ALA A 532 27.63 9.43 -3.77
C ALA A 532 26.82 9.23 -2.47
N ASN A 533 25.69 9.89 -2.23
CA ASN A 533 24.97 9.69 -0.95
C ASN A 533 23.44 9.83 -1.09
N TYR A 534 22.78 8.90 -1.79
CA TYR A 534 21.33 8.74 -1.66
C TYR A 534 21.03 7.90 -0.41
N PHE A 535 20.15 8.43 0.42
CA PHE A 535 19.61 7.80 1.64
C PHE A 535 18.94 6.44 1.36
N LEU A 536 18.15 6.34 0.28
CA LEU A 536 17.46 5.10 -0.12
C LEU A 536 17.97 4.64 -1.49
N ASP A 537 18.22 3.34 -1.64
CA ASP A 537 18.52 2.71 -2.92
C ASP A 537 17.22 2.64 -3.74
N LEU A 538 17.26 3.25 -4.93
CA LEU A 538 16.17 3.27 -5.90
C LEU A 538 16.45 2.33 -7.09
N GLY A 539 17.40 1.41 -6.93
CA GLY A 539 17.84 0.41 -7.92
C GLY A 539 16.90 -0.78 -8.10
N PHE A 540 15.61 -0.63 -7.76
CA PHE A 540 14.58 -1.60 -8.11
C PHE A 540 14.48 -1.75 -9.64
N ASN A 541 13.97 -2.88 -10.11
CA ASN A 541 13.84 -3.10 -11.54
C ASN A 541 12.76 -2.14 -12.08
N PRO A 542 13.06 -1.31 -13.12
CA PRO A 542 12.09 -0.35 -13.65
C PRO A 542 10.79 -0.99 -14.16
N THR A 543 10.82 -2.28 -14.49
CA THR A 543 9.67 -3.06 -14.97
C THR A 543 8.83 -3.71 -13.85
N ASP A 544 9.26 -3.63 -12.59
CA ASP A 544 8.48 -4.11 -11.46
C ASP A 544 7.18 -3.30 -11.31
N SER A 545 6.14 -3.93 -10.74
CA SER A 545 4.93 -3.21 -10.34
C SER A 545 5.28 -2.11 -9.32
N VAL A 546 4.47 -1.05 -9.27
CA VAL A 546 4.70 0.01 -8.29
C VAL A 546 4.57 -0.52 -6.86
N ALA A 547 3.66 -1.47 -6.62
CA ALA A 547 3.56 -2.17 -5.34
C ALA A 547 4.88 -2.86 -4.93
N THR A 548 5.55 -3.55 -5.85
CA THR A 548 6.85 -4.19 -5.62
C THR A 548 7.94 -3.16 -5.30
N LYS A 549 8.01 -2.07 -6.08
CA LYS A 549 8.98 -0.98 -5.86
C LYS A 549 8.78 -0.32 -4.51
N LEU A 550 7.52 -0.06 -4.14
CA LEU A 550 7.16 0.51 -2.85
C LEU A 550 7.63 -0.37 -1.70
N GLU A 551 7.39 -1.68 -1.77
CA GLU A 551 7.82 -2.61 -0.73
C GLU A 551 9.34 -2.73 -0.65
N TYR A 552 10.03 -2.69 -1.79
CA TYR A 552 11.49 -2.62 -1.83
C TYR A 552 12.01 -1.41 -1.05
N VAL A 553 11.44 -0.22 -1.26
CA VAL A 553 11.82 1.01 -0.52
C VAL A 553 11.42 0.92 0.95
N ARG A 554 10.20 0.46 1.27
CA ARG A 554 9.77 0.26 2.68
C ARG A 554 10.69 -0.68 3.44
N SER A 555 11.15 -1.75 2.80
CA SER A 555 12.05 -2.72 3.43
C SER A 555 13.37 -2.07 3.85
N GLN A 556 13.90 -1.16 3.03
CA GLN A 556 15.09 -0.40 3.38
C GLN A 556 14.84 0.55 4.53
N ILE A 557 13.70 1.25 4.55
CA ILE A 557 13.32 2.11 5.67
C ILE A 557 13.14 1.27 6.96
N ARG A 558 12.52 0.09 6.91
CA ARG A 558 12.42 -0.77 8.09
C ARG A 558 13.79 -1.25 8.57
N ASN A 559 14.65 -1.69 7.65
CA ASN A 559 16.02 -2.12 7.98
C ASN A 559 16.87 -0.98 8.52
N ALA A 560 16.66 0.23 8.02
CA ALA A 560 17.32 1.43 8.46
C ALA A 560 16.97 1.83 9.88
N PHE A 561 15.70 1.71 10.24
CA PHE A 561 15.20 1.97 11.58
C PHE A 561 15.41 0.78 12.51
N ALA A 562 16.03 -0.31 12.03
CA ALA A 562 16.53 -1.33 12.92
C ALA A 562 17.69 -0.74 13.73
N PRO A 563 17.71 -0.90 15.06
CA PRO A 563 18.87 -0.58 15.85
C PRO A 563 20.00 -1.60 15.62
N THR A 564 21.26 -1.16 15.72
CA THR A 564 22.41 -2.09 15.69
C THR A 564 22.36 -3.06 16.87
N SER A 565 22.94 -4.25 16.75
CA SER A 565 23.07 -5.20 17.89
C SER A 565 23.84 -4.65 19.11
N THR A 566 24.54 -3.53 18.93
CA THR A 566 25.26 -2.79 19.98
C THR A 566 24.52 -1.54 20.44
N SER A 567 23.38 -1.25 19.81
CA SER A 567 22.61 -0.05 20.09
C SER A 567 22.09 -0.10 21.52
N GLY A 568 22.30 0.98 22.24
CA GLY A 568 21.75 1.13 23.58
C GLY A 568 20.24 1.34 23.63
N VAL A 569 19.57 1.40 22.47
CA VAL A 569 18.09 1.27 22.36
C VAL A 569 17.61 -0.17 22.14
N ILE A 570 18.50 -1.13 21.81
CA ILE A 570 18.15 -2.56 21.90
C ILE A 570 18.33 -2.98 23.33
N ASP A 571 17.25 -3.43 23.96
CA ASP A 571 17.38 -3.92 25.30
C ASP A 571 17.80 -5.40 25.38
N ALA A 572 18.72 -5.72 26.29
CA ALA A 572 19.05 -7.04 26.80
C ALA A 572 18.78 -7.13 28.33
N GLY A 573 17.73 -6.46 28.83
CA GLY A 573 17.30 -6.43 30.24
C GLY A 573 17.70 -5.18 31.06
N VAL A 574 17.96 -4.06 30.41
CA VAL A 574 18.37 -2.72 30.83
C VAL A 574 17.28 -1.70 30.44
N LEU A 575 16.54 -1.24 31.45
CA LEU A 575 15.64 -0.10 31.33
C LEU A 575 16.36 1.15 30.80
N ILE A 576 15.88 1.72 29.69
CA ILE A 576 16.33 2.99 29.12
C ILE A 576 15.41 4.11 29.66
N PRO A 577 15.90 4.97 30.58
CA PRO A 577 15.08 6.06 31.12
C PRO A 577 14.58 6.99 30.00
N GLY A 578 13.27 7.20 29.93
CA GLY A 578 12.62 8.02 28.90
C GLY A 578 12.23 7.29 27.62
N TYR A 579 12.62 6.02 27.45
CA TYR A 579 12.21 5.12 26.35
C TYR A 579 11.51 3.84 26.86
N ASP A 580 11.83 3.40 28.07
CA ASP A 580 11.16 2.27 28.72
C ASP A 580 10.37 2.74 29.93
N CYS A 581 9.09 2.37 29.99
CA CYS A 581 8.27 2.53 31.18
C CYS A 581 7.88 1.14 31.71
N PRO A 582 8.34 0.72 32.90
CA PRO A 582 8.11 -0.65 33.40
C PRO A 582 6.68 -0.86 33.93
N THR A 583 5.85 0.18 33.94
CA THR A 583 4.46 0.15 34.42
C THR A 583 3.55 0.95 33.50
N ALA A 584 2.56 0.31 32.89
CA ALA A 584 1.46 0.99 32.22
C ALA A 584 0.51 1.55 33.29
N ASP A 585 0.55 2.85 33.56
CA ASP A 585 -0.52 3.55 34.28
C ASP A 585 -0.37 5.06 34.05
N ASP A 586 -1.41 5.71 33.55
CA ASP A 586 -1.80 7.05 33.97
C ASP A 586 -3.27 7.28 33.62
N SER A 587 -4.14 6.54 34.33
CA SER A 587 -5.55 6.92 34.43
C SER A 587 -5.74 8.06 35.45
N GLY A 588 -5.16 9.25 35.20
CA GLY A 588 -5.68 10.47 35.83
C GLY A 588 -4.74 11.56 36.36
N SER A 589 -3.43 11.56 36.10
CA SER A 589 -2.59 12.76 36.29
C SER A 589 -1.31 12.69 35.46
N PRO A 590 -0.80 13.81 34.90
CA PRO A 590 0.53 13.80 34.29
C PRO A 590 1.59 13.50 35.38
N PRO A 591 2.64 12.73 35.05
CA PRO A 591 3.82 12.58 35.92
C PRO A 591 4.37 13.98 36.28
N ALA A 592 5.05 14.07 37.42
CA ALA A 592 5.73 15.32 37.78
C ALA A 592 6.73 15.72 36.66
N ALA A 593 6.84 17.02 36.37
CA ALA A 593 7.66 17.53 35.27
C ALA A 593 9.17 17.17 35.38
N ASP A 594 9.59 16.67 36.55
CA ASP A 594 10.94 16.22 36.89
C ASP A 594 11.09 14.70 37.01
N ASP A 595 10.07 13.87 36.74
CA ASP A 595 10.23 12.40 36.74
C ASP A 595 11.01 11.97 35.47
N PRO A 596 12.20 11.34 35.61
CA PRO A 596 12.96 10.83 34.48
C PRO A 596 12.29 9.64 33.77
N ARG A 597 11.22 9.07 34.34
CA ARG A 597 10.40 7.99 33.75
C ARG A 597 9.08 8.62 33.29
N ARG A 598 8.99 9.01 32.01
CA ARG A 598 7.69 9.42 31.45
C ARG A 598 6.85 8.17 31.17
N HIS A 599 5.53 8.28 31.33
CA HIS A 599 4.58 7.18 31.16
C HIS A 599 3.86 7.30 29.81
N TRP A 600 3.41 6.16 29.27
CA TRP A 600 2.58 6.10 28.06
C TRP A 600 1.10 6.14 28.42
N TYR A 601 0.26 6.71 27.55
CA TYR A 601 -1.18 6.61 27.73
C TYR A 601 -1.68 5.26 27.20
N GLY A 602 -1.67 4.24 28.06
CA GLY A 602 -1.98 2.86 27.68
C GLY A 602 -0.72 2.02 27.48
N SER A 603 -0.73 1.13 26.49
CA SER A 603 0.47 0.37 26.10
C SER A 603 1.50 1.33 25.50
N ALA A 604 2.79 1.04 25.72
CA ALA A 604 3.84 1.68 24.93
C ALA A 604 3.53 1.50 23.42
N PRO A 605 3.66 2.54 22.58
CA PRO A 605 3.63 2.37 21.15
C PRO A 605 4.77 1.44 20.78
N ASP A 606 4.43 0.52 19.88
CA ASP A 606 5.41 -0.31 19.19
C ASP A 606 6.35 0.63 18.44
N ILE A 607 7.55 0.82 19.01
CA ILE A 607 8.63 1.61 18.40
C ILE A 607 9.34 0.80 17.30
N GLY A 608 8.71 -0.27 16.82
CA GLY A 608 9.19 -1.13 15.75
C GLY A 608 10.47 -1.83 16.18
N ALA A 609 11.49 -1.73 15.35
CA ALA A 609 12.73 -2.46 15.55
C ALA A 609 13.51 -2.05 16.83
N PHE A 610 13.12 -0.98 17.51
CA PHE A 610 13.66 -0.56 18.81
C PHE A 610 13.09 -1.30 20.02
N GLU A 611 12.00 -2.05 19.87
CA GLU A 611 11.37 -2.77 20.98
C GLU A 611 11.90 -4.22 21.04
N TYR A 612 12.93 -4.49 21.85
CA TYR A 612 13.35 -5.88 22.11
C TYR A 612 12.54 -6.49 23.27
N ASN A 613 11.65 -7.43 22.94
CA ASN A 613 11.00 -8.27 23.92
C ASN A 613 11.70 -9.65 23.98
N PRO A 614 12.43 -9.99 25.07
CA PRO A 614 13.13 -11.29 25.19
C PRO A 614 12.18 -12.50 25.25
N SER A 615 10.87 -12.28 25.36
CA SER A 615 9.83 -13.31 25.51
C SER A 615 8.88 -13.38 24.30
N ALA A 616 8.92 -12.40 23.40
CA ALA A 616 8.18 -12.47 22.14
C ALA A 616 9.03 -13.21 21.11
N PRO A 617 8.46 -14.12 20.31
CA PRO A 617 9.14 -14.57 19.11
C PRO A 617 9.39 -13.34 18.24
N THR A 618 10.66 -13.06 17.99
CA THR A 618 11.11 -12.02 17.08
C THR A 618 10.47 -12.29 15.71
N PRO A 619 9.67 -11.37 15.12
CA PRO A 619 9.41 -11.47 13.70
C PRO A 619 10.72 -11.08 13.01
N THR A 620 11.54 -12.06 12.69
CA THR A 620 12.69 -11.85 11.82
C THR A 620 12.14 -11.36 10.48
N PRO A 621 12.42 -10.11 10.05
CA PRO A 621 12.17 -9.74 8.67
C PRO A 621 13.17 -10.54 7.86
N THR A 622 12.73 -11.68 7.36
CA THR A 622 13.51 -12.39 6.36
C THR A 622 13.30 -11.59 5.08
N PRO A 623 14.35 -11.11 4.39
CA PRO A 623 14.18 -10.65 3.02
C PRO A 623 13.43 -11.77 2.31
N SER A 624 12.29 -11.50 1.67
CA SER A 624 11.57 -12.55 0.94
C SER A 624 12.58 -13.15 -0.04
N PRO A 625 13.12 -14.35 0.21
CA PRO A 625 14.02 -14.94 -0.74
C PRO A 625 13.20 -15.15 -2.00
N THR A 626 13.83 -15.02 -3.16
CA THR A 626 13.19 -15.42 -4.41
C THR A 626 12.60 -16.81 -4.21
N PRO A 627 11.27 -16.98 -4.36
CA PRO A 627 10.65 -18.26 -4.11
C PRO A 627 11.26 -19.30 -5.07
N LEU A 628 11.54 -20.48 -4.54
CA LEU A 628 12.03 -21.63 -5.32
C LEU A 628 10.95 -22.11 -6.30
N ILE A 629 9.68 -21.97 -5.92
CA ILE A 629 8.48 -22.22 -6.72
C ILE A 629 7.45 -21.15 -6.32
N ASN A 630 6.79 -20.53 -7.29
CA ASN A 630 5.68 -19.60 -7.03
C ASN A 630 4.62 -19.75 -8.12
N GLN A 631 3.77 -20.76 -7.96
CA GLN A 631 2.82 -21.18 -8.98
C GLN A 631 1.38 -20.86 -8.59
N GLY A 632 0.72 -20.06 -9.44
CA GLY A 632 -0.68 -19.63 -9.27
C GLY A 632 -1.68 -20.42 -10.10
N PHE A 633 -1.26 -21.06 -11.20
CA PHE A 633 -2.16 -21.77 -12.12
C PHE A 633 -3.22 -20.83 -12.74
N GLU A 634 -2.80 -19.68 -13.27
CA GLU A 634 -3.70 -18.66 -13.86
C GLU A 634 -3.34 -18.38 -15.33
N GLY A 635 -3.18 -19.45 -16.12
CA GLY A 635 -2.80 -19.41 -17.52
C GLY A 635 -2.35 -20.78 -18.03
N PRO A 636 -2.15 -20.95 -19.35
CA PRO A 636 -1.95 -22.25 -19.97
C PRO A 636 -0.77 -23.05 -19.38
N GLY A 637 -1.06 -24.22 -18.84
CA GLY A 637 -0.12 -25.12 -18.20
C GLY A 637 0.41 -24.59 -16.86
N TYR A 638 1.74 -24.54 -16.75
CA TYR A 638 2.41 -24.02 -15.56
C TYR A 638 2.98 -22.64 -15.90
N ASP A 639 2.28 -21.58 -15.48
CA ASP A 639 2.35 -20.21 -16.00
C ASP A 639 3.53 -19.35 -15.48
N LYS A 640 4.40 -19.91 -14.62
CA LYS A 640 5.47 -19.15 -13.93
C LYS A 640 6.90 -19.60 -14.27
N GLY A 641 7.04 -20.42 -15.31
CA GLY A 641 8.34 -20.78 -15.91
C GLY A 641 9.04 -21.97 -15.24
N GLU A 642 8.49 -22.53 -14.17
CA GLU A 642 8.94 -23.80 -13.62
C GLU A 642 8.53 -24.96 -14.55
N THR A 643 9.39 -25.97 -14.65
CA THR A 643 9.08 -27.20 -15.40
C THR A 643 8.50 -28.24 -14.46
N TRP A 644 7.19 -28.40 -14.54
CA TRP A 644 6.47 -29.46 -13.83
C TRP A 644 6.36 -30.70 -14.71
N THR A 645 6.63 -31.86 -14.14
CA THR A 645 6.62 -33.15 -14.82
C THR A 645 5.53 -34.03 -14.22
N PRO A 646 4.41 -34.24 -14.93
CA PRO A 646 3.42 -35.24 -14.56
C PRO A 646 4.04 -36.65 -14.54
N SER A 647 3.62 -37.47 -13.57
CA SER A 647 4.01 -38.86 -13.42
C SER A 647 2.81 -39.71 -13.00
N GLY A 648 2.80 -40.98 -13.43
CA GLY A 648 1.68 -41.89 -13.21
C GLY A 648 0.59 -41.78 -14.29
N THR A 649 -0.61 -42.27 -13.97
CA THR A 649 -1.74 -42.39 -14.91
C THR A 649 -3.03 -41.75 -14.39
N GLY A 650 -2.97 -41.05 -13.25
CA GLY A 650 -4.04 -40.14 -12.80
C GLY A 650 -4.24 -38.95 -13.74
N THR A 651 -5.40 -38.29 -13.64
CA THR A 651 -5.68 -37.07 -14.39
C THR A 651 -5.09 -35.88 -13.64
N ILE A 652 -4.22 -35.12 -14.30
CA ILE A 652 -3.56 -33.93 -13.78
C ILE A 652 -3.87 -32.80 -14.75
N ASP A 653 -4.66 -31.84 -14.30
CA ASP A 653 -5.11 -30.69 -15.10
C ASP A 653 -4.65 -29.40 -14.40
N PRO A 654 -3.55 -28.78 -14.85
CA PRO A 654 -3.08 -27.52 -14.26
C PRO A 654 -4.01 -26.33 -14.55
N ASP A 655 -4.91 -26.43 -15.53
CA ASP A 655 -5.72 -25.32 -16.05
C ASP A 655 -7.21 -25.49 -15.70
N SER A 656 -7.49 -26.13 -14.56
CA SER A 656 -8.87 -26.53 -14.27
C SER A 656 -9.73 -25.34 -13.87
N THR A 657 -10.75 -25.06 -14.68
CA THR A 657 -11.75 -24.01 -14.44
C THR A 657 -12.98 -24.49 -13.66
N GLY A 658 -13.05 -25.79 -13.33
CA GLY A 658 -14.25 -26.41 -12.78
C GLY A 658 -14.61 -25.97 -11.37
N SER A 659 -13.61 -25.73 -10.52
CA SER A 659 -13.80 -25.32 -9.11
C SER A 659 -12.53 -24.65 -8.57
N PRO A 660 -12.11 -23.50 -9.13
CA PRO A 660 -10.89 -22.83 -8.71
C PRO A 660 -10.94 -22.46 -7.21
N ILE A 661 -9.79 -22.49 -6.54
CA ILE A 661 -9.65 -22.08 -5.14
C ILE A 661 -9.40 -20.57 -5.07
N VAL A 662 -8.56 -20.05 -5.96
CA VAL A 662 -8.29 -18.63 -6.17
C VAL A 662 -8.38 -18.34 -7.68
N GLY A 663 -8.77 -17.11 -8.01
CA GLY A 663 -8.90 -16.62 -9.39
C GLY A 663 -9.74 -17.51 -10.31
N SER A 664 -9.19 -17.87 -11.47
CA SER A 664 -9.95 -18.46 -12.59
C SER A 664 -9.64 -19.94 -12.85
N GLU A 665 -8.47 -20.40 -12.47
CA GLU A 665 -7.95 -21.74 -12.73
C GLU A 665 -7.28 -22.30 -11.46
N SER A 666 -7.19 -23.61 -11.34
CA SER A 666 -6.44 -24.28 -10.26
C SER A 666 -5.94 -25.63 -10.73
N LEU A 667 -4.86 -26.13 -10.15
CA LEU A 667 -4.42 -27.50 -10.40
C LEU A 667 -5.43 -28.49 -9.84
N HIS A 668 -6.06 -29.26 -10.73
CA HIS A 668 -6.97 -30.35 -10.37
C HIS A 668 -6.28 -31.70 -10.57
N ILE A 669 -6.27 -32.52 -9.53
CA ILE A 669 -5.74 -33.88 -9.60
C ILE A 669 -6.81 -34.87 -9.20
N THR A 670 -7.09 -35.83 -10.09
CA THR A 670 -7.94 -36.99 -9.82
C THR A 670 -7.15 -38.28 -10.01
N THR A 671 -7.06 -39.09 -8.96
CA THR A 671 -6.47 -40.43 -9.01
C THR A 671 -7.58 -41.48 -8.87
N THR A 672 -7.51 -42.57 -9.63
CA THR A 672 -8.46 -43.70 -9.55
C THR A 672 -7.70 -45.02 -9.56
N ALA A 673 -7.38 -45.55 -8.38
CA ALA A 673 -6.64 -46.81 -8.19
C ALA A 673 -5.29 -46.88 -8.94
N GLN A 674 -4.73 -45.74 -9.32
CA GLN A 674 -3.46 -45.60 -10.03
C GLN A 674 -2.76 -44.33 -9.55
N ALA A 675 -1.44 -44.40 -9.35
CA ALA A 675 -0.63 -43.26 -8.94
C ALA A 675 -0.76 -42.08 -9.91
N GLY A 676 -0.77 -40.87 -9.38
CA GLY A 676 -0.82 -39.63 -10.15
C GLY A 676 -0.21 -38.50 -9.34
N SER A 677 0.92 -37.97 -9.80
CA SER A 677 1.57 -36.82 -9.17
C SER A 677 2.25 -35.93 -10.20
N THR A 678 2.40 -34.66 -9.89
CA THR A 678 3.24 -33.73 -10.64
C THR A 678 4.44 -33.32 -9.80
N ILE A 679 5.61 -33.25 -10.43
CA ILE A 679 6.89 -33.01 -9.76
C ILE A 679 7.53 -31.77 -10.34
N VAL A 680 8.01 -30.89 -9.46
CA VAL A 680 8.82 -29.73 -9.85
C VAL A 680 10.15 -29.75 -9.09
N SER A 681 11.23 -29.49 -9.82
CA SER A 681 12.59 -29.49 -9.28
C SER A 681 13.08 -28.07 -8.99
N PHE A 682 13.89 -27.93 -7.94
CA PHE A 682 14.56 -26.69 -7.56
C PHE A 682 15.98 -26.99 -7.03
N PRO A 683 16.89 -25.99 -6.96
CA PRO A 683 18.23 -26.20 -6.43
C PRO A 683 18.20 -26.80 -5.02
N ALA A 684 19.05 -27.80 -4.77
CA ALA A 684 19.03 -28.56 -3.53
C ALA A 684 19.24 -27.68 -2.27
N GLN A 685 18.37 -27.82 -1.27
CA GLN A 685 18.37 -27.03 -0.03
C GLN A 685 18.43 -27.91 1.21
N ASP A 686 19.05 -27.38 2.27
CA ASP A 686 19.03 -28.01 3.60
C ASP A 686 17.66 -27.82 4.29
N ASN A 687 17.07 -26.63 4.18
CA ASN A 687 15.77 -26.30 4.77
C ASN A 687 14.82 -25.82 3.66
N VAL A 688 13.59 -26.32 3.67
CA VAL A 688 12.57 -25.96 2.68
C VAL A 688 11.24 -25.72 3.37
N TYR A 689 10.61 -24.62 3.00
CA TYR A 689 9.33 -24.16 3.54
C TYR A 689 8.34 -24.06 2.40
N GLY A 690 7.20 -24.73 2.53
CA GLY A 690 6.17 -24.80 1.52
C GLY A 690 4.82 -24.32 2.03
N PHE A 691 4.04 -23.76 1.12
CA PHE A 691 2.67 -23.35 1.32
C PHE A 691 1.84 -23.69 0.08
N CYS A 692 0.57 -24.04 0.29
CA CYS A 692 -0.42 -24.06 -0.78
C CYS A 692 -1.82 -23.80 -0.23
N ARG A 693 -2.72 -23.42 -1.14
CA ARG A 693 -4.16 -23.52 -0.97
C ARG A 693 -4.60 -24.91 -1.42
N LEU A 694 -5.42 -25.57 -0.61
CA LEU A 694 -5.86 -26.96 -0.85
C LEU A 694 -7.36 -27.09 -0.59
N ARG A 695 -8.09 -27.69 -1.52
CA ARG A 695 -9.49 -28.09 -1.33
C ARG A 695 -9.64 -29.56 -1.67
N TRP A 696 -10.06 -30.36 -0.70
CA TRP A 696 -10.41 -31.75 -0.92
C TRP A 696 -11.85 -31.87 -1.44
N THR A 697 -12.05 -32.55 -2.56
CA THR A 697 -13.37 -32.96 -3.03
C THR A 697 -13.70 -34.33 -2.46
N SER A 698 -12.74 -35.25 -2.52
CA SER A 698 -12.79 -36.56 -1.85
C SER A 698 -11.37 -37.11 -1.66
N HIS A 699 -11.18 -38.01 -0.70
CA HIS A 699 -9.89 -38.66 -0.50
C HIS A 699 -10.03 -40.09 0.01
N SER A 700 -9.04 -40.93 -0.32
CA SER A 700 -8.76 -42.21 0.32
C SER A 700 -7.29 -42.21 0.76
N THR A 701 -6.93 -43.07 1.71
CA THR A 701 -5.61 -43.03 2.40
C THR A 701 -4.40 -42.82 1.49
N HIS A 702 -3.42 -42.04 1.96
CA HIS A 702 -2.00 -41.91 1.56
C HIS A 702 -1.55 -40.58 0.93
N GLY A 703 -0.24 -40.33 1.02
CA GLY A 703 0.46 -39.03 0.94
C GLY A 703 0.14 -38.17 -0.28
N LEU A 704 0.13 -36.85 -0.07
CA LEU A 704 -0.33 -35.84 -1.02
C LEU A 704 0.77 -34.87 -1.46
N ILE A 705 1.56 -34.40 -0.48
CA ILE A 705 2.63 -33.44 -0.72
C ILE A 705 3.90 -34.04 -0.15
N ALA A 706 4.92 -34.19 -1.00
CA ALA A 706 6.20 -34.72 -0.58
C ALA A 706 7.35 -33.82 -1.00
N PHE A 707 8.31 -33.66 -0.09
CA PHE A 707 9.64 -33.16 -0.40
C PHE A 707 10.55 -34.34 -0.68
N ALA A 708 11.26 -34.32 -1.82
CA ALA A 708 12.18 -35.37 -2.22
C ALA A 708 13.58 -34.81 -2.51
N ASN A 709 14.58 -35.67 -2.35
CA ASN A 709 15.97 -35.35 -2.70
C ASN A 709 16.17 -35.36 -4.23
N SER A 710 17.38 -35.02 -4.70
CA SER A 710 17.71 -34.98 -6.14
C SER A 710 17.63 -36.33 -6.86
N ALA A 711 17.62 -37.45 -6.13
CA ALA A 711 17.41 -38.79 -6.68
C ALA A 711 15.92 -39.19 -6.72
N GLY A 712 15.01 -38.30 -6.35
CA GLY A 712 13.57 -38.55 -6.32
C GLY A 712 13.10 -39.35 -5.10
N ALA A 713 13.95 -39.56 -4.09
CA ALA A 713 13.55 -40.27 -2.88
C ALA A 713 12.89 -39.30 -1.88
N GLU A 714 11.67 -39.63 -1.45
CA GLU A 714 10.89 -38.83 -0.51
C GLU A 714 11.56 -38.71 0.87
N ARG A 715 11.45 -37.51 1.47
CA ARG A 715 12.12 -37.12 2.71
C ARG A 715 11.20 -36.52 3.77
N GLY A 716 10.15 -35.85 3.33
CA GLY A 716 9.04 -35.42 4.18
C GLY A 716 7.75 -35.62 3.40
N ILE A 717 6.74 -36.24 4.02
CA ILE A 717 5.46 -36.53 3.39
C ILE A 717 4.35 -35.99 4.28
N LEU A 718 3.55 -35.07 3.73
CA LEU A 718 2.24 -34.72 4.25
C LEU A 718 1.26 -35.81 3.82
N SER A 719 0.68 -36.50 4.79
CA SER A 719 -0.34 -37.53 4.58
C SER A 719 -1.58 -37.23 5.42
N ILE A 720 -2.68 -37.91 5.11
CA ILE A 720 -3.93 -37.85 5.86
C ILE A 720 -4.28 -39.24 6.35
N LEU A 721 -4.70 -39.33 7.62
CA LEU A 721 -5.19 -40.54 8.25
C LEU A 721 -6.65 -40.82 7.89
N ASP A 722 -6.93 -42.09 7.56
CA ASP A 722 -8.30 -42.52 7.26
C ASP A 722 -9.23 -42.39 8.46
N GLY A 723 -10.50 -42.12 8.17
CA GLY A 723 -11.58 -42.08 9.16
C GLY A 723 -11.55 -40.89 10.13
N THR A 724 -10.41 -40.23 10.32
CA THR A 724 -10.27 -39.04 11.16
C THR A 724 -9.93 -37.77 10.38
N ASN A 725 -9.52 -37.90 9.11
CA ASN A 725 -9.04 -36.82 8.25
C ASN A 725 -7.86 -36.03 8.84
N THR A 726 -7.18 -36.58 9.85
CA THR A 726 -6.12 -35.86 10.57
C THR A 726 -4.86 -35.81 9.73
N ILE A 727 -4.23 -34.64 9.69
CA ILE A 727 -2.92 -34.48 9.07
C ILE A 727 -1.86 -35.31 9.78
N ARG A 728 -0.94 -35.86 9.00
CA ARG A 728 0.21 -36.63 9.44
C ARG A 728 1.46 -36.10 8.75
N ALA A 729 2.46 -35.76 9.56
CA ALA A 729 3.81 -35.51 9.10
C ALA A 729 4.61 -36.81 9.18
N ILE A 730 5.15 -37.29 8.06
CA ILE A 730 6.04 -38.45 8.01
C ILE A 730 7.44 -37.96 7.60
N ALA A 731 8.44 -38.24 8.43
CA ALA A 731 9.83 -38.01 8.09
C ALA A 731 10.54 -39.31 7.68
N VAL A 732 11.69 -39.22 7.01
CA VAL A 732 12.53 -40.39 6.67
C VAL A 732 12.78 -41.29 7.87
N GLY A 733 12.71 -42.60 7.65
CA GLY A 733 12.92 -43.62 8.68
C GLY A 733 11.61 -44.13 9.30
N GLY A 734 10.45 -43.67 8.82
CA GLY A 734 9.13 -44.11 9.27
C GLY A 734 8.63 -43.40 10.53
N ALA A 735 9.39 -42.44 11.05
CA ALA A 735 8.95 -41.56 12.12
C ALA A 735 7.77 -40.71 11.62
N SER A 736 6.69 -40.67 12.40
CA SER A 736 5.50 -39.89 12.06
C SER A 736 4.89 -39.25 13.29
N ALA A 737 4.17 -38.17 13.06
CA ALA A 737 3.36 -37.48 14.06
C ALA A 737 2.04 -37.06 13.44
N ASP A 738 0.99 -37.01 14.27
CA ASP A 738 -0.39 -36.74 13.85
C ASP A 738 -0.89 -35.48 14.55
N GLY A 739 -1.69 -34.69 13.83
CA GLY A 739 -2.51 -33.65 14.43
C GLY A 739 -3.74 -34.25 15.11
N SER A 740 -4.43 -33.48 15.95
CA SER A 740 -5.62 -33.99 16.65
C SER A 740 -6.97 -33.57 16.04
N THR A 741 -6.96 -32.74 14.99
CA THR A 741 -8.16 -32.28 14.26
C THR A 741 -8.09 -32.68 12.79
N GLY A 742 -9.20 -33.21 12.27
CA GLY A 742 -9.34 -33.57 10.87
C GLY A 742 -9.46 -32.36 9.95
N MET A 743 -8.83 -32.42 8.78
CA MET A 743 -9.06 -31.46 7.70
C MET A 743 -10.49 -31.62 7.15
N PRO A 744 -11.25 -30.53 7.02
CA PRO A 744 -12.59 -30.60 6.45
C PRO A 744 -12.53 -30.81 4.93
N VAL A 745 -13.38 -31.70 4.43
CA VAL A 745 -13.60 -31.94 2.98
C VAL A 745 -14.56 -30.87 2.45
N GLY A 746 -14.32 -30.38 1.25
CA GLY A 746 -15.11 -29.34 0.58
C GLY A 746 -14.79 -27.91 1.03
N THR A 747 -13.77 -27.72 1.87
CA THR A 747 -13.35 -26.42 2.39
C THR A 747 -12.00 -26.02 1.83
N ASP A 748 -11.83 -24.73 1.56
CA ASP A 748 -10.53 -24.16 1.21
C ASP A 748 -9.62 -24.03 2.41
N LEU A 749 -8.49 -24.70 2.34
CA LEU A 749 -7.50 -24.74 3.39
C LEU A 749 -6.26 -23.96 2.99
N TYR A 750 -5.67 -23.31 3.97
CA TYR A 750 -4.31 -22.82 3.93
C TYR A 750 -3.43 -23.90 4.55
N VAL A 751 -2.42 -24.39 3.84
CA VAL A 751 -1.60 -25.53 4.28
C VAL A 751 -0.12 -25.17 4.20
N TRP A 752 0.58 -25.30 5.33
CA TRP A 752 2.02 -25.12 5.45
C TRP A 752 2.71 -26.47 5.67
N PHE A 753 3.88 -26.66 5.06
CA PHE A 753 4.68 -27.86 5.20
C PHE A 753 6.18 -27.52 5.14
N GLU A 754 6.95 -27.95 6.13
CA GLU A 754 8.33 -27.50 6.32
C GLU A 754 9.25 -28.67 6.65
N TYR A 755 10.42 -28.67 6.02
CA TYR A 755 11.48 -29.63 6.21
C TYR A 755 12.75 -28.92 6.70
N GLU A 756 13.34 -29.46 7.77
CA GLU A 756 14.66 -29.07 8.25
C GLU A 756 15.57 -30.30 8.26
N LYS A 757 16.66 -30.24 7.50
CA LYS A 757 17.62 -31.34 7.38
C LYS A 757 18.26 -31.65 8.74
N GLY A 758 18.19 -32.92 9.10
CA GLY A 758 18.91 -33.45 10.26
C GLY A 758 20.36 -33.81 9.94
N THR A 759 21.07 -34.18 11.01
CA THR A 759 22.37 -34.85 10.97
C THR A 759 22.24 -36.34 11.31
N GLY A 760 21.01 -36.86 11.36
CA GLY A 760 20.63 -38.17 11.87
C GLY A 760 19.20 -38.15 12.41
N LEU A 761 18.97 -38.75 13.59
CA LEU A 761 17.69 -38.90 14.32
C LEU A 761 17.01 -37.56 14.75
N ASN A 762 17.27 -36.47 14.07
CA ASN A 762 16.83 -35.10 14.39
C ASN A 762 16.31 -34.32 13.17
N THR A 763 16.01 -34.99 12.05
CA THR A 763 15.32 -34.31 10.93
C THR A 763 13.92 -33.92 11.37
N VAL A 764 13.52 -32.70 11.04
CA VAL A 764 12.18 -32.19 11.36
C VAL A 764 11.36 -32.09 10.07
N PHE A 765 10.17 -32.71 10.08
CA PHE A 765 9.14 -32.45 9.10
C PHE A 765 7.87 -32.05 9.83
N ARG A 766 7.29 -30.91 9.47
CA ARG A 766 6.12 -30.35 10.14
C ARG A 766 5.12 -29.84 9.12
N VAL A 767 3.84 -30.03 9.45
CA VAL A 767 2.73 -29.63 8.61
C VAL A 767 1.65 -29.00 9.48
N GLY A 768 0.97 -27.99 8.95
CA GLY A 768 -0.17 -27.39 9.63
C GLY A 768 -1.15 -26.73 8.67
N TRP A 769 -2.35 -26.46 9.16
CA TRP A 769 -3.41 -25.90 8.33
C TRP A 769 -4.32 -24.93 9.08
N SER A 770 -5.01 -24.08 8.33
CA SER A 770 -6.08 -23.22 8.84
C SER A 770 -7.13 -22.94 7.77
N THR A 771 -8.27 -22.39 8.19
CA THR A 771 -9.37 -21.98 7.31
C THR A 771 -9.44 -20.47 7.09
N ASP A 772 -8.68 -19.70 7.87
CA ASP A 772 -8.70 -18.23 7.90
C ASP A 772 -7.41 -17.59 7.37
N GLY A 773 -6.41 -18.40 7.03
CA GLY A 773 -5.14 -17.94 6.51
C GLY A 773 -4.11 -17.57 7.57
N THR A 774 -4.46 -17.71 8.86
CA THR A 774 -3.51 -17.57 9.96
C THR A 774 -2.67 -18.85 10.06
N LYS A 775 -1.34 -18.71 9.97
CA LYS A 775 -0.43 -19.84 10.12
C LYS A 775 -0.42 -20.33 11.57
N PRO A 776 -0.70 -21.61 11.84
CA PRO A 776 -0.58 -22.16 13.19
C PRO A 776 0.89 -22.28 13.60
N ASP A 777 1.18 -22.21 14.90
CA ASP A 777 2.53 -22.43 15.43
C ASP A 777 2.98 -23.88 15.17
N LEU A 778 3.95 -24.05 14.26
CA LEU A 778 4.47 -25.36 13.87
C LEU A 778 5.57 -25.89 14.81
N SER A 779 5.88 -25.18 15.90
CA SER A 779 6.92 -25.56 16.86
C SER A 779 6.56 -26.79 17.71
N ALA A 780 5.26 -27.13 17.83
CA ALA A 780 4.77 -28.28 18.58
C ALA A 780 3.57 -28.94 17.90
N THR A 781 3.33 -30.22 18.19
CA THR A 781 2.11 -30.91 17.74
C THR A 781 0.88 -30.29 18.42
N GLY A 782 -0.17 -30.05 17.64
CA GLY A 782 -1.38 -29.40 18.12
C GLY A 782 -2.63 -29.85 17.36
N ALA A 783 -3.72 -29.10 17.55
CA ALA A 783 -5.01 -29.39 16.90
C ALA A 783 -4.87 -29.50 15.37
N GLN A 784 -4.30 -28.46 14.76
CA GLN A 784 -4.14 -28.36 13.30
C GLN A 784 -2.68 -28.48 12.88
N VAL A 785 -1.83 -29.10 13.71
CA VAL A 785 -0.37 -29.18 13.50
C VAL A 785 0.13 -30.58 13.79
N ALA A 786 0.88 -31.15 12.86
CA ALA A 786 1.61 -32.40 13.04
C ALA A 786 3.11 -32.14 12.86
N ARG A 787 3.91 -32.46 13.89
CA ARG A 787 5.36 -32.23 13.91
C ARG A 787 6.10 -33.53 14.20
N CYS A 788 6.83 -34.04 13.21
CA CYS A 788 7.76 -35.16 13.38
C CYS A 788 9.18 -34.61 13.50
N ALA A 789 9.81 -34.75 14.67
CA ALA A 789 11.15 -34.21 14.96
C ALA A 789 12.24 -35.29 15.17
N SER A 790 11.95 -36.54 14.79
CA SER A 790 12.83 -37.70 14.98
C SER A 790 13.15 -38.45 13.68
N GLY A 791 13.01 -37.77 12.53
CA GLY A 791 13.38 -38.36 11.24
C GLY A 791 14.88 -38.62 11.14
N THR A 792 15.29 -39.59 10.34
CA THR A 792 16.68 -40.04 10.23
C THR A 792 17.44 -39.48 9.02
N SER A 793 16.87 -38.50 8.31
CA SER A 793 17.46 -38.00 7.07
C SER A 793 18.72 -37.17 7.30
N THR A 794 19.61 -37.20 6.32
CA THR A 794 20.71 -36.24 6.18
C THR A 794 20.71 -35.60 4.78
N ASP A 795 19.63 -35.78 4.02
CA ASP A 795 19.55 -35.40 2.62
C ASP A 795 19.05 -33.96 2.46
N GLN A 796 19.53 -33.29 1.41
CA GLN A 796 18.94 -32.06 0.92
C GLN A 796 17.67 -32.34 0.10
N ILE A 797 16.76 -31.39 0.06
CA ILE A 797 15.54 -31.43 -0.76
C ILE A 797 15.78 -30.68 -2.06
N ALA A 798 15.37 -31.27 -3.18
CA ALA A 798 15.49 -30.66 -4.51
C ALA A 798 14.19 -30.77 -5.32
N ASN A 799 13.14 -31.37 -4.78
CA ASN A 799 11.89 -31.61 -5.48
C ASN A 799 10.69 -31.41 -4.56
N LEU A 800 9.62 -30.82 -5.11
CA LEU A 800 8.27 -30.86 -4.57
C LEU A 800 7.43 -31.79 -5.45
N MET A 801 6.69 -32.68 -4.81
CA MET A 801 5.75 -33.59 -5.44
C MET A 801 4.34 -33.30 -4.92
N ILE A 802 3.38 -33.14 -5.81
CA ILE A 802 1.96 -32.95 -5.49
C ILE A 802 1.15 -34.06 -6.16
N GLY A 803 0.41 -34.83 -5.36
CA GLY A 803 -0.35 -35.99 -5.81
C GLY A 803 -0.08 -37.22 -4.95
N SER A 804 -0.58 -38.37 -5.38
CA SER A 804 -0.41 -39.62 -4.66
C SER A 804 0.48 -40.59 -5.42
N PRO A 805 1.56 -41.11 -4.81
CA PRO A 805 2.40 -42.15 -5.41
C PRO A 805 1.74 -43.54 -5.32
N ASP A 806 0.64 -43.69 -4.58
CA ASP A 806 -0.05 -44.95 -4.34
C ASP A 806 -1.28 -45.12 -5.24
N ASN A 807 -1.73 -46.37 -5.41
CA ASN A 807 -2.91 -46.73 -6.20
C ASN A 807 -4.22 -46.46 -5.44
N VAL A 808 -4.47 -45.19 -5.11
CA VAL A 808 -5.59 -44.75 -4.27
C VAL A 808 -6.47 -43.74 -5.00
N THR A 809 -7.69 -43.54 -4.51
CA THR A 809 -8.68 -42.64 -5.11
C THR A 809 -8.71 -41.30 -4.38
N ASN A 810 -8.22 -40.24 -5.01
CA ASN A 810 -8.20 -38.88 -4.47
C ASN A 810 -8.73 -37.91 -5.51
N ASP A 811 -9.40 -36.86 -5.06
CA ASP A 811 -9.90 -35.76 -5.89
C ASP A 811 -9.74 -34.46 -5.10
N PHE A 812 -8.86 -33.58 -5.57
CA PHE A 812 -8.54 -32.34 -4.87
C PHE A 812 -8.01 -31.27 -5.83
N TYR A 813 -8.17 -30.03 -5.39
CA TYR A 813 -7.65 -28.84 -6.05
C TYR A 813 -6.49 -28.26 -5.24
N VAL A 814 -5.48 -27.75 -5.92
CA VAL A 814 -4.34 -27.04 -5.34
C VAL A 814 -4.13 -25.73 -6.08
N ASP A 815 -3.82 -24.70 -5.33
CA ASP A 815 -3.60 -23.35 -5.85
C ASP A 815 -2.56 -22.62 -4.96
N ARG A 816 -1.98 -21.52 -5.45
CA ARG A 816 -0.97 -20.70 -4.76
C ARG A 816 0.13 -21.52 -4.12
N VAL A 817 0.80 -22.34 -4.91
CA VAL A 817 1.92 -23.17 -4.45
C VAL A 817 3.16 -22.30 -4.34
N LEU A 818 3.65 -22.13 -3.11
CA LEU A 818 4.84 -21.36 -2.79
C LEU A 818 5.86 -22.28 -2.11
N VAL A 819 7.11 -22.28 -2.58
CA VAL A 819 8.23 -22.94 -1.91
C VAL A 819 9.37 -21.95 -1.74
N SER A 820 9.99 -21.95 -0.57
CA SER A 820 10.98 -20.97 -0.15
C SER A 820 12.10 -21.62 0.66
N THR A 821 13.25 -20.95 0.71
CA THR A 821 14.35 -21.25 1.63
C THR A 821 14.17 -20.58 3.00
N ALA A 822 13.10 -19.80 3.17
CA ALA A 822 12.73 -19.12 4.41
C ALA A 822 11.31 -19.46 4.86
N PRO A 823 11.00 -19.39 6.18
CA PRO A 823 9.66 -19.64 6.70
C PRO A 823 8.59 -18.77 6.02
N ILE A 824 7.49 -19.40 5.60
CA ILE A 824 6.34 -18.72 4.99
C ILE A 824 5.35 -18.32 6.09
N GLY A 825 4.87 -17.07 6.08
CA GLY A 825 3.95 -16.54 7.10
C GLY A 825 2.46 -16.83 6.87
N SER A 826 1.61 -16.12 7.60
CA SER A 826 0.15 -16.08 7.38
C SER A 826 -0.19 -15.32 6.09
N ASN A 827 -1.27 -15.70 5.40
CA ASN A 827 -1.74 -15.08 4.15
C ASN A 827 -0.63 -14.75 3.12
N PRO A 828 0.17 -15.76 2.70
CA PRO A 828 1.30 -15.55 1.80
C PRO A 828 0.92 -15.30 0.34
#